data_AF-A0A6G9YDN1-F1
#
_entry.id   AF-A0A6G9YDN1-F1
#
_cell.length_a   1.000
_cell.length_b   1.000
_cell.length_c   1.000
_cell.angle_alpha   90.00
_cell.angle_beta   90.00
_cell.angle_gamma   90.00
#
_symmetry.space_group_name_H-M   'P 1'
#
loop_
_entity.id
_entity.type
_entity.pdbx_description
1 polymer ?
#
loop_
_entity_poly.entity_id
_entity_poly.type
_entity_poly.pdbx_seq_one_letter_code
_entity_poly.pdbx_strand_id
1 'polypeptide(L)'
;MVSQLVRSPGVYFDHSVDKGTEKDLHSVRVIPSRGAWLEFDVDKRDTVGVRIDRKRRQPVTVLLKALGWTTEEIVERFGFSEIMMSTLEKDNTAGQDEALLDIYRKLRPGEPPTKESAQTLLENLFFKEKRYDLARVGRYKINKKLGVPQDDRVTTALTKEDVGTIVEYLLRLRRGDRTMTVPGGIEVPVEIDDIDHFGNRRVRTVGELIQNQIRVGLGRMERVVRERMTTQDVEAITPQTLINIRPVVAAIKEFFGTSQLSVFLDQNNPLSGLTNKRRLSALGAGGLTRERAALEVRDVHYTHYGRMCPIETPEGPNIGLIGYLSVFARVNPFGFIETPYRKVLGGKVTDEIDYLTADIEDRHVVAQADEPLDADGRFRNARITVRRAGAEVEVVDASEVDYMDVSPRQMVSVATAMIPFLEHDDANRALMGANMQRQAVPLIRSEAPLVGTGMELRAAVDAGDVVVNEKSGVVEEVSADYVTVMADDGTRKSYRMRKFNRSNQGTCSNQRPIVDEGQRVEAGQVLADGPCTENGEMALGKNLLVAIMPWEGHNYEDAIILSQRLVEEDVLTSIHIEEHEIDARDTKLGAEEITRDIPTSPTRSSPTSTSAASCGSAPRSATATSWSGRSPRRVKPNSPRKNACCGRSSGRRPARSATPR
;
A
#
# COMPACT_ATOMS: atom_id res chain seq x y z
N MET A 1 -4.85 1.79 7.96
CA MET A 1 -5.28 1.34 6.61
C MET A 1 -4.28 1.86 5.60
N VAL A 2 -3.70 0.98 4.79
CA VAL A 2 -2.64 1.29 3.81
C VAL A 2 -3.19 1.20 2.39
N SER A 3 -2.78 2.12 1.51
CA SER A 3 -3.15 2.12 0.09
C SER A 3 -2.48 0.95 -0.64
N GLN A 4 -3.23 0.28 -1.52
CA GLN A 4 -2.75 -0.94 -2.18
C GLN A 4 -2.46 -0.70 -3.66
N LEU A 5 -1.26 -1.03 -4.12
CA LEU A 5 -0.90 -1.02 -5.54
C LEU A 5 -1.28 -2.37 -6.17
N VAL A 6 -2.13 -2.33 -7.20
CA VAL A 6 -2.62 -3.52 -7.91
C VAL A 6 -2.54 -3.31 -9.42
N ARG A 7 -2.53 -4.40 -10.19
CA ARG A 7 -2.71 -4.32 -11.64
C ARG A 7 -4.08 -3.75 -11.94
N SER A 8 -4.15 -2.78 -12.84
CA SER A 8 -5.42 -2.21 -13.27
C SER A 8 -6.21 -3.24 -14.11
N PRO A 9 -7.54 -3.26 -14.06
CA PRO A 9 -8.36 -4.02 -14.99
C PRO A 9 -8.14 -3.51 -16.41
N GLY A 10 -8.11 -4.42 -17.38
CA GLY A 10 -7.82 -4.07 -18.76
C GLY A 10 -7.33 -5.27 -19.57
N VAL A 11 -6.81 -4.97 -20.74
CA VAL A 11 -6.20 -5.94 -21.67
C VAL A 11 -4.69 -5.68 -21.66
N TYR A 12 -3.91 -6.75 -21.52
CA TYR A 12 -2.45 -6.70 -21.46
C TYR A 12 -1.86 -7.66 -22.49
N PHE A 13 -1.06 -7.13 -23.41
CA PHE A 13 -0.31 -7.89 -24.39
C PHE A 13 1.11 -8.14 -23.89
N ASP A 14 1.58 -9.36 -24.05
CA ASP A 14 2.83 -9.85 -23.48
C ASP A 14 3.60 -10.64 -24.55
N HIS A 15 4.92 -10.60 -24.45
CA HIS A 15 5.85 -11.31 -25.32
C HIS A 15 6.70 -12.25 -24.47
N SER A 16 6.89 -13.47 -24.97
CA SER A 16 7.77 -14.44 -24.35
C SER A 16 8.43 -15.30 -25.40
N VAL A 17 9.69 -15.65 -25.22
CA VAL A 17 10.41 -16.56 -26.13
C VAL A 17 10.30 -17.99 -25.62
N ASP A 18 9.83 -18.91 -26.46
CA ASP A 18 9.80 -20.33 -26.11
C ASP A 18 11.23 -20.90 -26.04
N LYS A 19 11.63 -21.40 -24.88
CA LYS A 19 13.00 -21.92 -24.65
C LYS A 19 13.37 -23.12 -25.53
N GLY A 20 12.39 -23.85 -26.06
CA GLY A 20 12.63 -25.04 -26.87
C GLY A 20 12.70 -24.77 -28.37
N THR A 21 11.89 -23.84 -28.86
CA THR A 21 11.80 -23.52 -30.30
C THR A 21 12.40 -22.18 -30.68
N GLU A 22 12.81 -21.37 -29.70
CA GLU A 22 13.29 -19.99 -29.85
C GLU A 22 12.32 -19.08 -30.63
N LYS A 23 11.05 -19.48 -30.71
CA LYS A 23 9.99 -18.70 -31.36
C LYS A 23 9.40 -17.68 -30.39
N ASP A 24 9.09 -16.51 -30.93
CA ASP A 24 8.35 -15.45 -30.24
C ASP A 24 6.89 -15.84 -30.03
N LEU A 25 6.50 -16.04 -28.77
CA LEU A 25 5.12 -16.28 -28.37
C LEU A 25 4.51 -14.98 -27.88
N HIS A 26 3.33 -14.67 -28.41
CA HIS A 26 2.54 -13.53 -27.95
C HIS A 26 1.32 -14.05 -27.20
N SER A 27 1.00 -13.39 -26.10
CA SER A 27 -0.18 -13.68 -25.31
C SER A 27 -0.89 -12.41 -24.91
N VAL A 28 -2.17 -12.53 -24.60
CA VAL A 28 -2.97 -11.42 -24.09
C VAL A 28 -3.83 -11.89 -22.94
N ARG A 29 -3.93 -11.05 -21.92
CA ARG A 29 -4.70 -11.31 -20.70
C ARG A 29 -5.73 -10.20 -20.51
N VAL A 30 -7.00 -10.58 -20.49
CA VAL A 30 -8.12 -9.70 -20.15
C VAL A 30 -8.44 -9.89 -18.67
N ILE A 31 -8.08 -8.88 -17.87
CA ILE A 31 -8.20 -8.91 -16.42
C ILE A 31 -9.38 -8.03 -16.00
N PRO A 32 -10.48 -8.59 -15.48
CA PRO A 32 -11.59 -7.79 -14.98
C PRO A 32 -11.32 -7.25 -13.58
N SER A 33 -12.11 -6.26 -13.16
CA SER A 33 -12.16 -5.86 -11.75
C SER A 33 -12.81 -6.96 -10.90
N ARG A 34 -13.79 -7.66 -11.47
CA ARG A 34 -14.47 -8.81 -10.88
C ARG A 34 -15.01 -9.71 -11.99
N GLY A 35 -14.70 -11.00 -11.95
CA GLY A 35 -15.19 -11.96 -12.93
C GLY A 35 -14.13 -12.98 -13.32
N ALA A 36 -14.46 -13.81 -14.31
CA ALA A 36 -13.54 -14.80 -14.88
C ALA A 36 -12.44 -14.15 -15.72
N TRP A 37 -11.25 -14.73 -15.74
CA TRP A 37 -10.18 -14.25 -16.62
C TRP A 37 -10.35 -14.84 -18.03
N LEU A 38 -9.98 -14.05 -19.04
CA LEU A 38 -9.95 -14.49 -20.43
C LEU A 38 -8.54 -14.27 -20.98
N GLU A 39 -7.90 -15.34 -21.43
CA GLU A 39 -6.51 -15.32 -21.88
C GLU A 39 -6.44 -15.89 -23.30
N PHE A 40 -5.73 -15.22 -24.20
CA PHE A 40 -5.46 -15.72 -25.54
C PHE A 40 -3.96 -15.86 -25.75
N ASP A 41 -3.54 -16.86 -26.52
CA ASP A 41 -2.13 -17.12 -26.79
C ASP A 41 -1.91 -17.70 -28.18
N VAL A 42 -0.83 -17.26 -28.83
CA VAL A 42 -0.28 -17.92 -30.01
C VAL A 42 0.73 -18.95 -29.54
N ASP A 43 0.50 -20.23 -29.85
CA ASP A 43 1.42 -21.29 -29.46
C ASP A 43 2.59 -21.44 -30.45
N LYS A 44 3.56 -22.29 -30.08
CA LYS A 44 4.73 -22.61 -30.91
C LYS A 44 4.40 -23.30 -32.25
N ARG A 45 3.17 -23.80 -32.40
CA ARG A 45 2.66 -24.46 -33.62
C ARG A 45 1.88 -23.48 -34.50
N ASP A 46 1.98 -22.18 -34.20
CA ASP A 46 1.32 -21.11 -34.92
C ASP A 46 -0.20 -21.32 -34.97
N THR A 47 -0.78 -21.71 -33.84
CA THR A 47 -2.23 -21.74 -33.63
C THR A 47 -2.65 -20.77 -32.54
N VAL A 48 -3.81 -20.14 -32.72
CA VAL A 48 -4.37 -19.23 -31.71
C VAL A 48 -5.29 -19.98 -30.77
N GLY A 49 -5.05 -19.85 -29.48
CA GLY A 49 -5.82 -20.49 -28.43
C GLY A 49 -6.43 -19.50 -27.46
N VAL A 50 -7.41 -19.99 -26.71
CA VAL A 50 -8.06 -19.30 -25.62
C VAL A 50 -8.13 -20.18 -24.36
N ARG A 51 -7.90 -19.58 -23.20
CA ARG A 51 -8.17 -20.16 -21.88
C ARG A 51 -9.19 -19.28 -21.17
N ILE A 52 -10.27 -19.90 -20.71
CA ILE A 52 -11.29 -19.27 -19.87
C ILE A 52 -11.06 -19.69 -18.44
N ASP A 53 -10.91 -18.74 -17.52
CA ASP A 53 -10.75 -18.98 -16.08
C ASP A 53 -9.64 -20.01 -15.74
N ARG A 54 -8.50 -19.91 -16.46
CA ARG A 54 -7.33 -20.81 -16.32
C ARG A 54 -7.65 -22.29 -16.56
N LYS A 55 -8.73 -22.59 -17.29
CA LYS A 55 -9.07 -23.94 -17.73
C LYS A 55 -8.26 -24.35 -18.97
N ARG A 56 -8.57 -25.54 -19.50
CA ARG A 56 -7.86 -26.12 -20.66
C ARG A 56 -7.93 -25.18 -21.87
N ARG A 57 -6.81 -25.09 -22.58
CA ARG A 57 -6.68 -24.33 -23.84
C ARG A 57 -7.60 -24.90 -24.91
N GLN A 58 -8.27 -24.03 -25.64
CA GLN A 58 -9.15 -24.35 -26.76
C GLN A 58 -8.74 -23.51 -27.97
N PRO A 59 -9.00 -23.95 -29.22
CA PRO A 59 -8.85 -23.07 -30.38
C PRO A 59 -9.71 -21.80 -30.21
N VAL A 60 -9.19 -20.64 -30.61
CA VAL A 60 -9.92 -19.37 -30.48
C VAL A 60 -11.24 -19.37 -31.28
N THR A 61 -11.27 -20.12 -32.38
CA THR A 61 -12.43 -20.27 -33.27
C THR A 61 -13.63 -20.90 -32.57
N VAL A 62 -13.40 -21.80 -31.60
CA VAL A 62 -14.47 -22.38 -30.77
C VAL A 62 -15.16 -21.27 -29.94
N LEU A 63 -14.39 -20.32 -29.39
CA LEU A 63 -15.00 -19.20 -28.68
C LEU A 63 -15.77 -18.28 -29.63
N LEU A 64 -15.20 -17.92 -30.78
CA LEU A 64 -15.87 -17.05 -31.76
C LEU A 64 -17.18 -17.66 -32.26
N LYS A 65 -17.18 -18.95 -32.61
CA LYS A 65 -18.39 -19.70 -32.98
C LYS A 65 -19.41 -19.73 -31.84
N ALA A 66 -18.96 -19.95 -30.60
CA ALA A 66 -19.85 -19.92 -29.44
C ALA A 66 -20.48 -18.53 -29.18
N LEU A 67 -19.78 -17.44 -29.53
CA LEU A 67 -20.31 -16.07 -29.50
C LEU A 67 -21.32 -15.79 -30.62
N GLY A 68 -21.46 -16.70 -31.59
CA GLY A 68 -22.42 -16.65 -32.69
C GLY A 68 -21.83 -16.18 -34.01
N TRP A 69 -20.50 -16.17 -34.15
CA TRP A 69 -19.86 -15.80 -35.41
C TRP A 69 -19.86 -16.99 -36.37
N THR A 70 -20.18 -16.76 -37.64
CA THR A 70 -20.09 -17.79 -38.68
C THR A 70 -18.65 -17.96 -39.17
N THR A 71 -18.38 -19.08 -39.84
CA THR A 71 -17.06 -19.32 -40.43
C THR A 71 -16.71 -18.24 -41.46
N GLU A 72 -17.69 -17.77 -42.23
CA GLU A 72 -17.52 -16.69 -43.21
C GLU A 72 -17.14 -15.36 -42.54
N GLU A 73 -17.83 -14.98 -41.46
CA GLU A 73 -17.53 -13.75 -40.70
C GLU A 73 -16.12 -13.79 -40.07
N ILE A 74 -15.71 -14.97 -39.58
CA ILE A 74 -14.35 -15.18 -39.05
C ILE A 74 -13.31 -15.01 -40.17
N VAL A 75 -13.57 -15.56 -41.35
CA VAL A 75 -12.67 -15.44 -42.52
C VAL A 75 -12.61 -14.01 -43.02
N GLU A 76 -13.73 -13.29 -43.07
CA GLU A 76 -13.78 -11.89 -43.49
C GLU A 76 -12.95 -10.99 -42.57
N ARG A 77 -13.10 -11.14 -41.24
CA ARG A 77 -12.41 -10.28 -40.28
C ARG A 77 -10.92 -10.62 -40.13
N PHE A 78 -10.58 -11.91 -40.09
CA PHE A 78 -9.22 -12.36 -39.81
C PHE A 78 -8.50 -12.91 -41.05
N GLY A 79 -9.05 -12.64 -42.24
CA GLY A 79 -8.56 -13.00 -43.58
C GLY A 79 -7.07 -12.80 -43.81
N PHE A 80 -6.54 -11.77 -43.19
CA PHE A 80 -5.16 -11.32 -43.35
C PHE A 80 -4.12 -12.19 -42.61
N SER A 81 -4.53 -13.14 -41.76
CA SER A 81 -3.62 -13.91 -40.89
C SER A 81 -3.65 -15.41 -41.20
N GLU A 82 -2.54 -15.94 -41.69
CA GLU A 82 -2.35 -17.38 -41.94
C GLU A 82 -2.49 -18.22 -40.66
N ILE A 83 -2.07 -17.67 -39.51
CA ILE A 83 -2.16 -18.31 -38.20
C ILE A 83 -3.63 -18.59 -37.85
N MET A 84 -4.51 -17.62 -38.12
CA MET A 84 -5.94 -17.78 -37.87
C MET A 84 -6.57 -18.81 -38.81
N MET A 85 -6.19 -18.79 -40.10
CA MET A 85 -6.68 -19.77 -41.08
C MET A 85 -6.28 -21.19 -40.72
N SER A 86 -5.01 -21.39 -40.34
CA SER A 86 -4.54 -22.72 -39.90
C SER A 86 -5.24 -23.21 -38.62
N THR A 87 -5.70 -22.28 -37.77
CA THR A 87 -6.45 -22.60 -36.56
C THR A 87 -7.89 -23.01 -36.92
N LEU A 88 -8.49 -22.34 -37.90
CA LEU A 88 -9.83 -22.63 -38.41
C LEU A 88 -9.90 -23.98 -39.14
N GLU A 89 -8.88 -24.35 -39.90
CA GLU A 89 -8.78 -25.67 -40.54
C GLU A 89 -8.64 -26.81 -39.53
N LYS A 90 -7.96 -26.56 -38.40
CA LYS A 90 -7.76 -27.53 -37.32
C LYS A 90 -8.95 -27.60 -36.35
N ASP A 91 -9.97 -26.75 -36.54
CA ASP A 91 -11.14 -26.71 -35.69
C ASP A 91 -12.12 -27.81 -36.08
N ASN A 92 -12.42 -28.70 -35.13
CA ASN A 92 -13.31 -29.84 -35.33
C ASN A 92 -14.79 -29.49 -35.08
N THR A 93 -15.12 -28.26 -34.66
CA THR A 93 -16.51 -27.85 -34.35
C THR A 93 -17.19 -27.25 -35.58
N ALA A 94 -18.34 -27.77 -35.99
CA ALA A 94 -19.01 -27.34 -37.23
C ALA A 94 -19.91 -26.12 -37.04
N GLY A 95 -20.45 -25.90 -35.84
CA GLY A 95 -21.41 -24.80 -35.60
C GLY A 95 -21.42 -24.28 -34.16
N GLN A 96 -22.21 -23.22 -33.94
CA GLN A 96 -22.33 -22.52 -32.65
C GLN A 96 -22.71 -23.46 -31.50
N ASP A 97 -23.64 -24.39 -31.74
CA ASP A 97 -24.17 -25.29 -30.72
C ASP A 97 -23.10 -26.26 -30.22
N GLU A 98 -22.35 -26.87 -31.14
CA GLU A 98 -21.24 -27.76 -30.78
C GLU A 98 -20.14 -27.03 -30.02
N ALA A 99 -19.82 -25.80 -30.44
CA ALA A 99 -18.83 -24.96 -29.79
C ALA A 99 -19.26 -24.58 -28.36
N LEU A 100 -20.52 -24.22 -28.15
CA LEU A 100 -21.09 -23.95 -26.82
C LEU A 100 -21.02 -25.18 -25.91
N LEU A 101 -21.38 -26.36 -26.43
CA LEU A 101 -21.33 -27.61 -25.66
C LEU A 101 -19.89 -28.01 -25.32
N ASP A 102 -18.93 -27.80 -26.22
CA ASP A 102 -17.51 -28.08 -25.98
C ASP A 102 -16.92 -27.17 -24.88
N ILE A 103 -17.23 -25.87 -24.92
CA ILE A 103 -16.87 -24.92 -23.86
C ILE A 103 -17.50 -25.36 -22.53
N TYR A 104 -18.78 -25.72 -22.52
CA TYR A 104 -19.48 -26.14 -21.30
C TYR A 104 -18.84 -27.37 -20.67
N ARG A 105 -18.55 -28.42 -21.45
CA ARG A 105 -17.91 -29.65 -20.97
C ARG A 105 -16.56 -29.39 -20.30
N LYS A 106 -15.79 -28.42 -20.80
CA LYS A 106 -14.47 -28.07 -20.24
C LYS A 106 -14.56 -27.15 -19.02
N LEU A 107 -15.58 -26.29 -18.95
CA LEU A 107 -15.82 -25.42 -17.79
C LEU A 107 -16.42 -26.21 -16.62
N ARG A 108 -17.37 -27.11 -16.90
CA ARG A 108 -18.12 -27.91 -15.92
C ARG A 108 -18.05 -29.40 -16.27
N PRO A 109 -16.90 -30.06 -16.01
CA PRO A 109 -16.78 -31.49 -16.26
C PRO A 109 -17.72 -32.27 -15.32
N GLY A 110 -18.66 -33.02 -15.90
CA GLY A 110 -19.59 -33.88 -15.16
C GLY A 110 -21.05 -33.44 -15.16
N GLU A 111 -21.35 -32.21 -15.61
CA GLU A 111 -22.74 -31.78 -15.83
C GLU A 111 -23.16 -32.10 -17.28
N PRO A 112 -24.37 -32.65 -17.52
CA PRO A 112 -24.86 -32.89 -18.87
C PRO A 112 -25.04 -31.55 -19.60
N PRO A 113 -24.37 -31.33 -20.74
CA PRO A 113 -24.41 -30.03 -21.41
C PRO A 113 -25.70 -29.88 -22.21
N THR A 114 -26.44 -28.78 -21.99
CA THR A 114 -27.56 -28.37 -22.85
C THR A 114 -27.23 -27.05 -23.54
N LYS A 115 -27.77 -26.82 -24.74
CA LYS A 115 -27.51 -25.59 -25.51
C LYS A 115 -27.83 -24.33 -24.71
N GLU A 116 -29.02 -24.29 -24.12
CA GLU A 116 -29.53 -23.15 -23.36
C GLU A 116 -28.69 -22.87 -22.09
N SER A 117 -28.28 -23.91 -21.37
CA SER A 117 -27.44 -23.76 -20.19
C SER A 117 -26.04 -23.29 -20.56
N ALA A 118 -25.49 -23.77 -21.67
CA ALA A 118 -24.18 -23.36 -22.17
C ALA A 118 -24.17 -21.89 -22.62
N GLN A 119 -25.18 -21.47 -23.38
CA GLN A 119 -25.32 -20.07 -23.79
C GLN A 119 -25.49 -19.17 -22.57
N THR A 120 -26.39 -19.53 -21.66
CA THR A 120 -26.64 -18.76 -20.42
C THR A 120 -25.39 -18.67 -19.55
N LEU A 121 -24.60 -19.74 -19.46
CA LEU A 121 -23.33 -19.74 -18.72
C LEU A 121 -22.33 -18.75 -19.33
N LEU A 122 -22.14 -18.79 -20.66
CA LEU A 122 -21.21 -17.91 -21.36
C LEU A 122 -21.65 -16.44 -21.26
N GLU A 123 -22.94 -16.16 -21.44
CA GLU A 123 -23.53 -14.83 -21.23
C GLU A 123 -23.29 -14.31 -19.81
N ASN A 124 -23.54 -15.13 -18.80
CA ASN A 124 -23.32 -14.77 -17.40
C ASN A 124 -21.84 -14.61 -17.04
N LEU A 125 -20.93 -15.29 -17.74
CA LEU A 125 -19.50 -15.23 -17.42
C LEU A 125 -18.85 -13.92 -17.86
N PHE A 126 -19.27 -13.32 -18.97
CA PHE A 126 -18.56 -12.16 -19.56
C PHE A 126 -19.46 -10.95 -19.88
N PHE A 127 -20.74 -11.19 -20.20
CA PHE A 127 -21.61 -10.18 -20.80
C PHE A 127 -22.69 -9.63 -19.84
N LYS A 128 -22.88 -10.25 -18.67
CA LYS A 128 -23.81 -9.79 -17.63
C LYS A 128 -23.10 -9.08 -16.49
N GLU A 129 -23.41 -7.80 -16.30
CA GLU A 129 -22.81 -6.90 -15.28
C GLU A 129 -22.91 -7.43 -13.84
N LYS A 130 -23.98 -8.18 -13.53
CA LYS A 130 -24.15 -8.78 -12.20
C LYS A 130 -23.02 -9.74 -11.82
N ARG A 131 -22.39 -10.40 -12.80
CA ARG A 131 -21.38 -11.44 -12.58
C ARG A 131 -19.99 -11.04 -13.07
N TYR A 132 -19.91 -10.21 -14.11
CA TYR A 132 -18.68 -9.71 -14.70
C TYR A 132 -18.65 -8.19 -14.70
N ASP A 133 -17.54 -7.58 -14.27
CA ASP A 133 -17.41 -6.14 -14.15
C ASP A 133 -15.96 -5.70 -14.34
N LEU A 134 -15.73 -4.85 -15.35
CA LEU A 134 -14.45 -4.22 -15.63
C LEU A 134 -14.20 -2.99 -14.75
N ALA A 135 -15.23 -2.49 -14.07
CA ALA A 135 -15.30 -1.15 -13.50
C ALA A 135 -15.10 -0.04 -14.56
N ARG A 136 -15.40 1.21 -14.18
CA ARG A 136 -15.23 2.36 -15.08
C ARG A 136 -13.79 2.48 -15.61
N VAL A 137 -12.81 2.26 -14.73
CA VAL A 137 -11.38 2.29 -15.09
C VAL A 137 -10.99 1.21 -16.11
N GLY A 138 -11.51 -0.01 -15.96
CA GLY A 138 -11.18 -1.10 -16.89
C GLY A 138 -11.77 -0.84 -18.26
N ARG A 139 -13.00 -0.34 -18.32
CA ARG A 139 -13.61 0.02 -19.60
C ARG A 139 -12.89 1.17 -20.29
N TYR A 140 -12.53 2.21 -19.54
CA TYR A 140 -11.69 3.31 -20.04
C TYR A 140 -10.37 2.80 -20.63
N LYS A 141 -9.67 1.90 -19.91
CA LYS A 141 -8.41 1.31 -20.39
C LYS A 141 -8.57 0.49 -21.66
N ILE A 142 -9.59 -0.37 -21.74
CA ILE A 142 -9.82 -1.20 -22.93
C ILE A 142 -10.11 -0.32 -24.13
N ASN A 143 -11.01 0.66 -23.99
CA ASN A 143 -11.33 1.59 -25.06
C ASN A 143 -10.09 2.36 -25.54
N LYS A 144 -9.26 2.83 -24.59
CA LYS A 144 -8.01 3.55 -24.91
C LYS A 144 -6.97 2.64 -25.60
N LYS A 145 -6.79 1.40 -25.14
CA LYS A 145 -5.79 0.46 -25.72
C LYS A 145 -6.19 -0.02 -27.11
N LEU A 146 -7.49 -0.24 -27.35
CA LEU A 146 -8.00 -0.76 -28.62
C LEU A 146 -8.44 0.35 -29.60
N GLY A 147 -8.45 1.63 -29.19
CA GLY A 147 -8.90 2.73 -30.04
C GLY A 147 -10.41 2.77 -30.29
N VAL A 148 -11.20 2.09 -29.46
CA VAL A 148 -12.66 2.04 -29.59
C VAL A 148 -13.27 3.36 -29.08
N PRO A 149 -14.23 3.98 -29.79
CA PRO A 149 -14.83 5.25 -29.38
C PRO A 149 -15.35 5.21 -27.94
N GLN A 150 -15.05 6.24 -27.16
CA GLN A 150 -15.62 6.41 -25.83
C GLN A 150 -17.05 6.95 -25.97
N ASP A 151 -18.03 6.05 -25.92
CA ASP A 151 -19.43 6.45 -25.78
C ASP A 151 -19.74 6.68 -24.29
N ASP A 152 -20.38 7.77 -23.87
CA ASP A 152 -20.56 8.09 -22.43
C ASP A 152 -21.49 7.11 -21.67
N ARG A 153 -22.14 6.18 -22.39
CA ARG A 153 -23.18 5.25 -21.88
C ARG A 153 -22.69 3.83 -21.59
N VAL A 154 -21.39 3.64 -21.33
CA VAL A 154 -20.78 2.31 -21.43
C VAL A 154 -21.24 1.30 -20.37
N THR A 155 -21.65 0.13 -20.84
CA THR A 155 -21.74 -1.11 -20.05
C THR A 155 -20.40 -1.45 -19.41
N THR A 156 -20.39 -1.88 -18.15
CA THR A 156 -19.13 -2.29 -17.49
C THR A 156 -18.75 -3.76 -17.77
N ALA A 157 -19.59 -4.48 -18.50
CA ALA A 157 -19.32 -5.81 -19.01
C ALA A 157 -18.48 -5.78 -20.29
N LEU A 158 -17.88 -6.92 -20.63
CA LEU A 158 -17.21 -7.11 -21.91
C LEU A 158 -18.26 -7.23 -23.02
N THR A 159 -17.95 -6.78 -24.24
CA THR A 159 -18.79 -6.95 -25.43
C THR A 159 -18.17 -7.95 -26.40
N LYS A 160 -18.98 -8.52 -27.29
CA LYS A 160 -18.49 -9.48 -28.30
C LYS A 160 -17.48 -8.81 -29.24
N GLU A 161 -17.69 -7.54 -29.52
CA GLU A 161 -16.82 -6.74 -30.37
C GLU A 161 -15.44 -6.51 -29.73
N ASP A 162 -15.39 -6.29 -28.42
CA ASP A 162 -14.10 -6.21 -27.71
C ASP A 162 -13.31 -7.51 -27.86
N VAL A 163 -13.98 -8.67 -27.73
CA VAL A 163 -13.32 -9.99 -27.88
C VAL A 163 -12.73 -10.15 -29.28
N GLY A 164 -13.50 -9.83 -30.32
CA GLY A 164 -13.02 -9.87 -31.70
C GLY A 164 -11.81 -8.95 -31.93
N THR A 165 -11.89 -7.73 -31.40
CA THR A 165 -10.83 -6.71 -31.52
C THR A 165 -9.56 -7.10 -30.77
N ILE A 166 -9.67 -7.71 -29.58
CA ILE A 166 -8.53 -8.22 -28.80
C ILE A 166 -7.79 -9.31 -29.57
N VAL A 167 -8.53 -10.23 -30.21
CA VAL A 167 -7.95 -11.28 -31.05
C VAL A 167 -7.27 -10.68 -32.27
N GLU A 168 -7.88 -9.66 -32.89
CA GLU A 168 -7.29 -8.95 -34.02
C GLU A 168 -5.96 -8.27 -33.64
N TYR A 169 -5.93 -7.56 -32.51
CA TYR A 169 -4.72 -6.92 -31.98
C TYR A 169 -3.61 -7.95 -31.74
N LEU A 170 -3.93 -9.09 -31.13
CA LEU A 170 -2.95 -10.17 -30.89
C LEU A 170 -2.35 -10.70 -32.21
N LEU A 171 -3.18 -10.87 -33.24
CA LEU A 171 -2.74 -11.37 -34.55
C LEU A 171 -1.85 -10.35 -35.27
N ARG A 172 -2.21 -9.07 -35.23
CA ARG A 172 -1.41 -7.97 -35.79
C ARG A 172 -0.08 -7.81 -35.07
N LEU A 173 -0.08 -7.92 -33.74
CA LEU A 173 1.13 -7.91 -32.92
C LEU A 173 2.06 -9.06 -33.32
N ARG A 174 1.53 -10.27 -33.52
CA ARG A 174 2.34 -11.42 -33.97
C ARG A 174 2.86 -11.25 -35.41
N ARG A 175 2.12 -10.55 -36.28
CA ARG A 175 2.55 -10.24 -37.65
C ARG A 175 3.64 -9.17 -37.68
N GLY A 176 3.77 -8.35 -36.64
CA GLY A 176 4.71 -7.23 -36.57
C GLY A 176 4.16 -5.92 -37.13
N ASP A 177 2.83 -5.77 -37.21
CA ASP A 177 2.20 -4.51 -37.58
C ASP A 177 2.48 -3.46 -36.50
N ARG A 178 2.70 -2.19 -36.89
CA ARG A 178 3.01 -1.09 -35.94
C ARG A 178 1.79 -0.33 -35.47
N THR A 179 0.75 -0.27 -36.29
CA THR A 179 -0.51 0.41 -35.96
C THR A 179 -1.69 -0.45 -36.36
N MET A 180 -2.82 -0.23 -35.72
CA MET A 180 -4.10 -0.77 -36.13
C MET A 180 -5.21 0.23 -35.92
N THR A 181 -6.21 0.16 -36.79
CA THR A 181 -7.43 0.95 -36.66
C THR A 181 -8.61 -0.01 -36.68
N VAL A 182 -9.43 0.04 -35.62
CA VAL A 182 -10.66 -0.74 -35.51
C VAL A 182 -11.74 -0.06 -36.36
N PRO A 183 -12.69 -0.80 -36.96
CA PRO A 183 -13.79 -0.18 -37.71
C PRO A 183 -14.55 0.87 -36.88
N GLY A 184 -14.52 2.13 -37.33
CA GLY A 184 -15.12 3.27 -36.61
C GLY A 184 -14.33 3.78 -35.40
N GLY A 185 -13.12 3.26 -35.16
CA GLY A 185 -12.22 3.66 -34.08
C GLY A 185 -11.11 4.62 -34.52
N ILE A 186 -10.23 4.92 -33.57
CA ILE A 186 -9.03 5.74 -33.75
C ILE A 186 -7.84 4.81 -33.99
N GLU A 187 -6.87 5.24 -34.80
CA GLU A 187 -5.61 4.52 -34.96
C GLU A 187 -4.84 4.44 -33.64
N VAL A 188 -4.40 3.23 -33.28
CA VAL A 188 -3.62 2.95 -32.07
C VAL A 188 -2.34 2.19 -32.40
N PRO A 189 -1.25 2.42 -31.64
CA PRO A 189 -0.02 1.64 -31.78
C PRO A 189 -0.26 0.19 -31.36
N VAL A 190 0.39 -0.73 -32.08
CA VAL A 190 0.39 -2.17 -31.80
C VAL A 190 1.70 -2.51 -31.10
N GLU A 191 1.63 -2.65 -29.79
CA GLU A 191 2.80 -2.81 -28.92
C GLU A 191 2.47 -3.69 -27.70
N ILE A 192 3.53 -4.26 -27.12
CA ILE A 192 3.47 -5.00 -25.86
C ILE A 192 3.24 -4.05 -24.68
N ASP A 193 2.64 -4.55 -23.60
CA ASP A 193 2.40 -3.78 -22.40
C ASP A 193 3.42 -4.12 -21.31
N ASP A 194 4.07 -3.09 -20.76
CA ASP A 194 4.84 -3.24 -19.53
C ASP A 194 3.90 -3.28 -18.32
N ILE A 195 3.93 -4.39 -17.59
CA ILE A 195 3.05 -4.65 -16.45
C ILE A 195 3.39 -3.79 -15.22
N ASP A 196 4.61 -3.27 -15.16
CA ASP A 196 5.16 -2.52 -14.03
C ASP A 196 5.04 -1.00 -14.22
N HIS A 197 4.84 -0.57 -15.47
CA HIS A 197 4.45 0.79 -15.83
C HIS A 197 3.23 1.30 -15.03
N PHE A 198 3.30 2.52 -14.49
CA PHE A 198 2.24 3.10 -13.64
C PHE A 198 0.95 3.49 -14.38
N GLY A 199 0.91 3.43 -15.71
CA GLY A 199 -0.34 3.40 -16.49
C GLY A 199 -1.05 2.03 -16.45
N ASN A 200 -0.33 0.99 -16.04
CA ASN A 200 -0.79 -0.40 -15.95
C ASN A 200 -1.02 -0.86 -14.51
N ARG A 201 -0.40 -0.18 -13.54
CA ARG A 201 -0.66 -0.33 -12.10
C ARG A 201 -1.51 0.82 -11.56
N ARG A 202 -2.43 0.53 -10.65
CA ARG A 202 -3.27 1.54 -9.99
C ARG A 202 -3.27 1.35 -8.47
N VAL A 203 -3.53 2.43 -7.77
CA VAL A 203 -3.70 2.47 -6.32
C VAL A 203 -5.17 2.33 -5.97
N ARG A 204 -5.49 1.31 -5.17
CA ARG A 204 -6.75 1.23 -4.44
C ARG A 204 -6.61 1.98 -3.12
N THR A 205 -7.32 3.09 -3.01
CA THR A 205 -7.37 3.88 -1.79
C THR A 205 -8.31 3.25 -0.76
N VAL A 206 -8.28 3.78 0.46
CA VAL A 206 -9.10 3.31 1.59
C VAL A 206 -10.59 3.25 1.24
N GLY A 207 -11.10 4.25 0.52
CA GLY A 207 -12.51 4.30 0.11
C GLY A 207 -12.90 3.13 -0.79
N GLU A 208 -12.08 2.82 -1.79
CA GLU A 208 -12.35 1.70 -2.70
C GLU A 208 -12.26 0.33 -1.98
N LEU A 209 -11.28 0.18 -1.09
CA LEU A 209 -11.12 -1.03 -0.29
C LEU A 209 -12.35 -1.30 0.60
N ILE A 210 -12.84 -0.28 1.29
CA ILE A 210 -14.05 -0.37 2.13
C ILE A 210 -15.28 -0.62 1.25
N GLN A 211 -15.41 0.08 0.12
CA GLN A 211 -16.52 -0.11 -0.82
C GLN A 211 -16.60 -1.57 -1.30
N ASN A 212 -15.47 -2.20 -1.58
CA ASN A 212 -15.42 -3.61 -1.98
C ASN A 212 -15.92 -4.54 -0.87
N GLN A 213 -15.56 -4.29 0.40
CA GLN A 213 -16.05 -5.09 1.52
C GLN A 213 -17.55 -4.90 1.78
N ILE A 214 -18.03 -3.65 1.72
CA ILE A 214 -19.46 -3.34 1.82
C ILE A 214 -20.22 -4.05 0.70
N ARG A 215 -19.71 -4.02 -0.54
CA ARG A 215 -20.33 -4.73 -1.67
C ARG A 215 -20.43 -6.24 -1.42
N VAL A 216 -19.37 -6.87 -0.90
CA VAL A 216 -19.40 -8.30 -0.54
C VAL A 216 -20.44 -8.57 0.56
N GLY A 217 -20.49 -7.72 1.59
CA GLY A 217 -21.49 -7.81 2.66
C GLY A 217 -22.92 -7.67 2.13
N LEU A 218 -23.16 -6.71 1.24
CA LEU A 218 -24.44 -6.48 0.58
C LEU A 218 -24.82 -7.65 -0.34
N GLY A 219 -23.88 -8.27 -1.05
CA GLY A 219 -24.14 -9.46 -1.86
C GLY A 219 -24.58 -10.68 -1.03
N ARG A 220 -24.00 -10.84 0.18
CA ARG A 220 -24.46 -11.86 1.15
C ARG A 220 -25.87 -11.52 1.66
N MET A 221 -26.13 -10.25 1.97
CA MET A 221 -27.44 -9.77 2.40
C MET A 221 -28.51 -9.94 1.31
N GLU A 222 -28.19 -9.63 0.05
CA GLU A 222 -29.09 -9.81 -1.10
C GLU A 222 -29.54 -11.27 -1.22
N ARG A 223 -28.64 -12.23 -1.01
CA ARG A 223 -28.98 -13.66 -1.02
C ARG A 223 -29.98 -14.00 0.08
N VAL A 224 -29.77 -13.51 1.30
CA VAL A 224 -30.69 -13.72 2.44
C VAL A 224 -32.05 -13.08 2.16
N VAL A 225 -32.08 -11.89 1.56
CA VAL A 225 -33.32 -11.21 1.17
C VAL A 225 -34.08 -12.05 0.13
N ARG A 226 -33.40 -12.54 -0.92
CA ARG A 226 -34.02 -13.40 -1.94
C ARG A 226 -34.62 -14.68 -1.36
N GLU A 227 -33.93 -15.32 -0.43
CA GLU A 227 -34.40 -16.53 0.27
C GLU A 227 -35.61 -16.25 1.16
N ARG A 228 -35.60 -15.13 1.90
CA ARG A 228 -36.73 -14.70 2.74
C ARG A 228 -37.96 -14.31 1.93
N MET A 229 -37.77 -13.66 0.78
CA MET A 229 -38.87 -13.30 -0.11
C MET A 229 -39.62 -14.53 -0.66
N THR A 230 -38.95 -15.68 -0.82
CA THR A 230 -39.59 -16.92 -1.26
C THR A 230 -40.23 -17.74 -0.15
N THR A 231 -39.88 -17.46 1.12
CA THR A 231 -40.31 -18.28 2.27
C THR A 231 -41.32 -17.59 3.17
N GLN A 232 -41.33 -16.26 3.22
CA GLN A 232 -42.27 -15.48 4.02
C GLN A 232 -43.58 -15.23 3.27
N ASP A 233 -44.67 -15.11 4.03
CA ASP A 233 -45.99 -14.76 3.51
C ASP A 233 -46.00 -13.32 2.98
N VAL A 234 -46.54 -13.13 1.79
CA VAL A 234 -46.48 -11.88 1.00
C VAL A 234 -47.12 -10.71 1.75
N GLU A 235 -48.17 -10.97 2.54
CA GLU A 235 -48.89 -9.92 3.29
C GLU A 235 -48.14 -9.45 4.55
N ALA A 236 -47.20 -10.25 5.07
CA ALA A 236 -46.45 -9.95 6.29
C ALA A 236 -45.04 -9.37 6.02
N ILE A 237 -44.67 -9.17 4.76
CA ILE A 237 -43.33 -8.70 4.38
C ILE A 237 -43.17 -7.22 4.69
N THR A 238 -42.20 -6.89 5.55
CA THR A 238 -41.73 -5.52 5.75
C THR A 238 -40.21 -5.46 5.50
N PRO A 239 -39.64 -4.29 5.17
CA PRO A 239 -38.19 -4.17 4.97
C PRO A 239 -37.37 -4.62 6.18
N GLN A 240 -37.90 -4.43 7.40
CA GLN A 240 -37.23 -4.87 8.63
C GLN A 240 -37.15 -6.40 8.75
N THR A 241 -38.16 -7.15 8.29
CA THR A 241 -38.13 -8.62 8.34
C THR A 241 -37.19 -9.21 7.28
N LEU A 242 -36.99 -8.50 6.16
CA LEU A 242 -36.08 -8.93 5.09
C LEU A 242 -34.62 -8.58 5.36
N ILE A 243 -34.34 -7.40 5.90
CA ILE A 243 -32.97 -6.87 6.03
C ILE A 243 -32.29 -7.43 7.29
N ASN A 244 -31.24 -8.22 7.08
CA ASN A 244 -30.32 -8.64 8.13
C ASN A 244 -28.96 -7.98 7.92
N ILE A 245 -28.57 -7.07 8.82
CA ILE A 245 -27.31 -6.32 8.71
C ILE A 245 -26.08 -7.10 9.17
N ARG A 246 -26.25 -8.23 9.85
CA ARG A 246 -25.13 -9.00 10.42
C ARG A 246 -24.03 -9.34 9.40
N PRO A 247 -24.33 -9.78 8.16
CA PRO A 247 -23.30 -10.08 7.16
C PRO A 247 -22.50 -8.84 6.72
N VAL A 248 -23.14 -7.66 6.71
CA VAL A 248 -22.48 -6.39 6.33
C VAL A 248 -21.53 -5.95 7.43
N VAL A 249 -22.02 -5.91 8.68
CA VAL A 249 -21.21 -5.53 9.86
C VAL A 249 -20.05 -6.50 10.05
N ALA A 250 -20.29 -7.80 9.88
CA ALA A 250 -19.25 -8.83 9.99
C ALA A 250 -18.14 -8.64 8.95
N ALA A 251 -18.49 -8.36 7.68
CA ALA A 251 -17.49 -8.12 6.64
C ALA A 251 -16.61 -6.89 6.93
N ILE A 252 -17.21 -5.80 7.45
CA ILE A 252 -16.47 -4.60 7.84
C ILE A 252 -15.55 -4.89 9.04
N LYS A 253 -16.07 -5.55 10.08
CA LYS A 253 -15.31 -5.88 11.29
C LYS A 253 -14.15 -6.83 10.99
N GLU A 254 -14.38 -7.84 10.16
CA GLU A 254 -13.35 -8.76 9.67
C GLU A 254 -12.26 -7.98 8.94
N PHE A 255 -12.65 -7.08 8.04
CA PHE A 255 -11.67 -6.28 7.29
C PHE A 255 -10.80 -5.39 8.16
N PHE A 256 -11.36 -4.64 9.12
CA PHE A 256 -10.55 -3.81 10.01
C PHE A 256 -9.74 -4.63 11.03
N GLY A 257 -10.22 -5.81 11.42
CA GLY A 257 -9.58 -6.64 12.44
C GLY A 257 -8.46 -7.56 11.94
N THR A 258 -8.58 -8.13 10.73
CA THR A 258 -7.67 -9.19 10.26
C THR A 258 -7.00 -8.90 8.91
N SER A 259 -7.36 -7.82 8.22
CA SER A 259 -6.75 -7.48 6.93
C SER A 259 -5.29 -7.08 7.06
N GLN A 260 -4.44 -7.56 6.14
CA GLN A 260 -3.05 -7.14 6.02
C GLN A 260 -2.89 -5.63 5.74
N LEU A 261 -3.92 -4.99 5.17
CA LEU A 261 -3.93 -3.55 4.89
C LEU A 261 -4.38 -2.71 6.10
N SER A 262 -5.00 -3.34 7.10
CA SER A 262 -5.39 -2.71 8.36
C SER A 262 -4.26 -2.88 9.37
N VAL A 263 -3.23 -2.05 9.22
CA VAL A 263 -2.05 -2.06 10.10
C VAL A 263 -2.22 -1.06 11.23
N PHE A 264 -1.65 -1.38 12.41
CA PHE A 264 -1.46 -0.41 13.49
C PHE A 264 -0.67 0.80 12.99
N LEU A 265 -1.07 1.99 13.46
CA LEU A 265 -0.37 3.22 13.11
C LEU A 265 1.02 3.21 13.77
N ASP A 266 2.03 3.52 12.98
CA ASP A 266 3.40 3.68 13.46
C ASP A 266 3.55 5.07 14.08
N GLN A 267 3.65 5.14 15.41
CA GLN A 267 3.63 6.37 16.21
C GLN A 267 4.89 6.49 17.08
N ASN A 268 6.05 6.10 16.56
CA ASN A 268 7.33 6.44 17.18
C ASN A 268 7.45 7.97 17.28
N ASN A 269 7.23 8.65 16.15
CA ASN A 269 7.28 10.11 16.02
C ASN A 269 6.28 10.60 14.94
N PRO A 270 6.06 11.92 14.77
CA PRO A 270 5.08 12.41 13.79
C PRO A 270 5.42 12.02 12.35
N LEU A 271 6.72 11.93 11.98
CA LEU A 271 7.14 11.50 10.65
C LEU A 271 6.72 10.06 10.37
N SER A 272 6.93 9.15 11.32
CA SER A 272 6.53 7.74 11.16
C SER A 272 5.03 7.63 10.90
N GLY A 273 4.22 8.42 11.60
CA GLY A 273 2.78 8.50 11.40
C GLY A 273 2.39 9.02 10.03
N LEU A 274 2.98 10.14 9.60
CA LEU A 274 2.74 10.75 8.29
C LEU A 274 3.12 9.79 7.15
N THR A 275 4.31 9.20 7.22
CA THR A 275 4.82 8.26 6.23
C THR A 275 3.98 6.98 6.17
N ASN A 276 3.52 6.44 7.31
CA ASN A 276 2.65 5.26 7.34
C ASN A 276 1.32 5.52 6.60
N LYS A 277 0.74 6.71 6.75
CA LYS A 277 -0.48 7.13 6.04
C LYS A 277 -0.28 7.25 4.52
N ARG A 278 0.94 7.59 4.06
CA ARG A 278 1.31 7.76 2.64
C ARG A 278 1.93 6.51 2.00
N ARG A 279 1.92 5.37 2.69
CA ARG A 279 2.49 4.10 2.25
C ARG A 279 1.68 3.48 1.10
N LEU A 280 2.41 2.94 0.12
CA LEU A 280 1.90 2.12 -0.98
C LEU A 280 2.36 0.66 -0.78
N SER A 281 1.43 -0.28 -0.76
CA SER A 281 1.73 -1.72 -0.61
C SER A 281 1.30 -2.49 -1.85
N ALA A 282 2.23 -3.22 -2.48
CA ALA A 282 1.91 -4.20 -3.52
C ALA A 282 1.34 -5.52 -2.96
N LEU A 283 1.45 -5.70 -1.63
CA LEU A 283 0.99 -6.87 -0.89
C LEU A 283 -0.50 -6.77 -0.54
N GLY A 284 -1.11 -7.91 -0.18
CA GLY A 284 -2.49 -8.00 0.29
C GLY A 284 -3.43 -8.73 -0.66
N ALA A 285 -4.68 -8.91 -0.25
CA ALA A 285 -5.70 -9.57 -1.07
C ALA A 285 -5.90 -8.84 -2.41
N GLY A 286 -5.79 -9.56 -3.53
CA GLY A 286 -5.87 -8.99 -4.88
C GLY A 286 -4.60 -8.31 -5.39
N GLY A 287 -3.55 -8.23 -4.56
CA GLY A 287 -2.19 -7.84 -4.96
C GLY A 287 -1.29 -9.05 -5.13
N LEU A 288 0.01 -8.86 -4.90
CA LEU A 288 1.02 -9.90 -4.95
C LEU A 288 1.19 -10.57 -3.58
N THR A 289 1.61 -11.84 -3.59
CA THR A 289 2.14 -12.47 -2.38
C THR A 289 3.66 -12.36 -2.40
N ARG A 290 4.27 -12.22 -1.21
CA ARG A 290 5.73 -12.04 -1.06
C ARG A 290 6.55 -13.11 -1.77
N GLU A 291 6.11 -14.36 -1.73
CA GLU A 291 6.79 -15.52 -2.34
C GLU A 291 6.68 -15.59 -3.86
N ARG A 292 5.65 -14.95 -4.44
CA ARG A 292 5.41 -14.95 -5.89
C ARG A 292 5.86 -13.67 -6.57
N ALA A 293 6.34 -12.70 -5.80
CA ALA A 293 6.86 -11.46 -6.34
C ALA A 293 8.24 -11.73 -6.95
N ALA A 294 8.33 -11.59 -8.27
CA ALA A 294 9.58 -11.64 -9.02
C ALA A 294 10.51 -10.47 -8.63
N LEU A 295 11.77 -10.56 -9.05
CA LEU A 295 12.76 -9.50 -8.82
C LEU A 295 12.38 -8.21 -9.56
N GLU A 296 11.95 -8.32 -10.82
CA GLU A 296 11.56 -7.20 -11.69
C GLU A 296 10.53 -6.26 -11.03
N VAL A 297 9.55 -6.84 -10.31
CA VAL A 297 8.49 -6.07 -9.64
C VAL A 297 9.03 -5.24 -8.46
N ARG A 298 10.21 -5.58 -7.94
CA ARG A 298 10.85 -4.87 -6.83
C ARG A 298 11.76 -3.74 -7.32
N ASP A 299 12.08 -3.71 -8.61
CA ASP A 299 12.98 -2.74 -9.18
C ASP A 299 12.27 -1.38 -9.37
N VAL A 300 13.08 -0.34 -9.54
CA VAL A 300 12.58 1.01 -9.81
C VAL A 300 12.31 1.15 -11.30
N HIS A 301 11.04 1.38 -11.65
CA HIS A 301 10.62 1.69 -13.01
C HIS A 301 10.68 3.20 -13.26
N TYR A 302 11.00 3.65 -14.48
CA TYR A 302 11.17 5.08 -14.79
C TYR A 302 9.89 5.89 -14.55
N THR A 303 8.71 5.30 -14.72
CA THR A 303 7.43 5.94 -14.42
C THR A 303 7.18 6.22 -12.94
N HIS A 304 8.01 5.68 -12.04
CA HIS A 304 7.94 6.02 -10.63
C HIS A 304 8.32 7.48 -10.37
N TYR A 305 9.05 8.13 -11.30
CA TYR A 305 9.42 9.53 -11.20
C TYR A 305 8.21 10.43 -10.89
N GLY A 306 8.33 11.23 -9.82
CA GLY A 306 7.26 12.11 -9.33
C GLY A 306 6.06 11.43 -8.67
N ARG A 307 5.98 10.09 -8.69
CA ARG A 307 4.81 9.31 -8.26
C ARG A 307 5.07 8.46 -7.02
N MET A 308 6.14 7.68 -7.04
CA MET A 308 6.59 6.83 -5.94
C MET A 308 8.07 7.06 -5.71
N CYS A 309 8.47 7.26 -4.45
CA CYS A 309 9.85 7.54 -4.12
C CYS A 309 10.75 6.33 -4.45
N PRO A 310 11.86 6.54 -5.18
CA PRO A 310 12.81 5.46 -5.50
C PRO A 310 13.76 5.13 -4.35
N ILE A 311 13.84 5.98 -3.32
CA ILE A 311 14.77 5.84 -2.18
C ILE A 311 14.08 5.17 -1.00
N GLU A 312 12.90 5.66 -0.61
CA GLU A 312 12.24 5.16 0.61
C GLU A 312 11.57 3.80 0.37
N THR A 313 12.20 2.73 0.87
CA THR A 313 11.64 1.37 0.92
C THR A 313 12.27 0.61 2.09
N PRO A 314 11.58 -0.36 2.72
CA PRO A 314 12.21 -1.23 3.71
C PRO A 314 13.36 -2.05 3.10
N GLU A 315 14.48 -2.20 3.82
CA GLU A 315 15.68 -2.95 3.40
C GLU A 315 15.50 -4.47 3.46
N GLY A 316 14.50 -4.93 4.20
CA GLY A 316 14.27 -6.34 4.44
C GLY A 316 13.60 -7.08 3.27
N PRO A 317 12.90 -8.20 3.54
CA PRO A 317 12.31 -9.03 2.49
C PRO A 317 11.18 -8.35 1.69
N ASN A 318 10.77 -7.14 2.10
CA ASN A 318 9.73 -6.34 1.48
C ASN A 318 10.27 -5.21 0.60
N ILE A 319 11.59 -5.17 0.34
CA ILE A 319 12.20 -4.20 -0.58
C ILE A 319 11.48 -4.19 -1.93
N GLY A 320 11.12 -2.99 -2.41
CA GLY A 320 10.39 -2.76 -3.66
C GLY A 320 8.89 -3.11 -3.62
N LEU A 321 8.43 -3.87 -2.62
CA LEU A 321 7.01 -4.24 -2.45
C LEU A 321 6.24 -3.23 -1.61
N ILE A 322 6.95 -2.42 -0.83
CA ILE A 322 6.41 -1.31 -0.04
C ILE A 322 7.16 -0.05 -0.46
N GLY A 323 6.45 0.89 -1.08
CA GLY A 323 6.96 2.20 -1.42
C GLY A 323 6.16 3.30 -0.72
N TYR A 324 6.55 4.55 -0.97
CA TYR A 324 5.89 5.73 -0.42
C TYR A 324 5.60 6.73 -1.53
N LEU A 325 4.46 7.41 -1.43
CA LEU A 325 4.11 8.46 -2.39
C LEU A 325 5.16 9.58 -2.34
N SER A 326 5.55 10.06 -3.52
CA SER A 326 6.37 11.27 -3.63
C SER A 326 5.63 12.50 -3.10
N VAL A 327 6.34 13.61 -2.88
CA VAL A 327 5.79 14.82 -2.23
C VAL A 327 4.54 15.35 -2.95
N PHE A 328 4.63 15.57 -4.27
CA PHE A 328 3.56 16.20 -5.06
C PHE A 328 2.61 15.21 -5.74
N ALA A 329 2.83 13.90 -5.55
CA ALA A 329 2.01 12.86 -6.13
C ALA A 329 0.56 12.95 -5.64
N ARG A 330 -0.40 12.82 -6.56
CA ARG A 330 -1.84 12.72 -6.24
C ARG A 330 -2.45 11.49 -6.90
N VAL A 331 -3.53 10.96 -6.34
CA VAL A 331 -4.26 9.83 -6.92
C VAL A 331 -5.53 10.36 -7.57
N ASN A 332 -5.71 10.05 -8.85
CA ASN A 332 -6.90 10.47 -9.60
C ASN A 332 -8.11 9.56 -9.32
N PRO A 333 -9.33 9.93 -9.79
CA PRO A 333 -10.53 9.12 -9.54
C PRO A 333 -10.50 7.71 -10.11
N PHE A 334 -9.64 7.42 -11.10
CA PHE A 334 -9.44 6.08 -11.64
C PHE A 334 -8.42 5.25 -10.85
N GLY A 335 -7.71 5.88 -9.91
CA GLY A 335 -6.69 5.25 -9.07
C GLY A 335 -5.28 5.32 -9.65
N PHE A 336 -5.03 6.04 -10.74
CA PHE A 336 -3.66 6.26 -11.23
C PHE A 336 -2.99 7.39 -10.46
N ILE A 337 -1.67 7.31 -10.32
CA ILE A 337 -0.89 8.35 -9.67
C ILE A 337 -0.51 9.39 -10.73
N GLU A 338 -0.84 10.64 -10.44
CA GLU A 338 -0.50 11.82 -11.24
C GLU A 338 0.57 12.64 -10.52
N THR A 339 1.41 13.30 -11.30
CA THR A 339 2.41 14.25 -10.80
C THR A 339 2.27 15.56 -11.57
N PRO A 340 2.46 16.73 -10.92
CA PRO A 340 2.32 18.02 -11.57
C PRO A 340 3.53 18.38 -12.43
N TYR A 341 3.29 19.11 -13.51
CA TYR A 341 4.29 19.68 -14.40
C TYR A 341 3.88 21.09 -14.82
N ARG A 342 4.85 21.99 -15.01
CA ARG A 342 4.63 23.30 -15.62
C ARG A 342 4.61 23.17 -17.13
N LYS A 343 3.63 23.76 -17.79
CA LYS A 343 3.49 23.72 -19.24
C LYS A 343 4.48 24.68 -19.91
N VAL A 344 5.07 24.24 -21.01
CA VAL A 344 6.00 25.03 -21.83
C VAL A 344 5.36 25.31 -23.18
N LEU A 345 5.32 26.58 -23.58
CA LEU A 345 4.76 27.01 -24.85
C LEU A 345 5.81 27.77 -25.65
N GLY A 346 6.27 27.18 -26.76
CA GLY A 346 7.26 27.80 -27.64
C GLY A 346 8.57 28.16 -26.92
N GLY A 347 9.05 27.28 -26.04
CA GLY A 347 10.27 27.48 -25.23
C GLY A 347 10.12 28.45 -24.05
N LYS A 348 8.91 28.92 -23.74
CA LYS A 348 8.60 29.71 -22.54
C LYS A 348 7.85 28.84 -21.52
N VAL A 349 8.43 28.69 -20.33
CA VAL A 349 7.80 28.04 -19.19
C VAL A 349 6.69 28.94 -18.65
N THR A 350 5.51 28.35 -18.44
CA THR A 350 4.33 29.03 -17.90
C THR A 350 4.07 28.61 -16.45
N ASP A 351 3.23 29.39 -15.76
CA ASP A 351 2.75 29.06 -14.40
C ASP A 351 1.53 28.11 -14.42
N GLU A 352 1.08 27.68 -15.61
CA GLU A 352 0.01 26.68 -15.75
C GLU A 352 0.54 25.30 -15.35
N ILE A 353 -0.08 24.68 -14.33
CA ILE A 353 0.33 23.39 -13.80
C ILE A 353 -0.68 22.32 -14.21
N ASP A 354 -0.24 21.38 -15.03
CA ASP A 354 -1.00 20.21 -15.44
C ASP A 354 -0.50 18.96 -14.72
N TYR A 355 -1.44 18.12 -14.27
CA TYR A 355 -1.13 16.87 -13.61
C TYR A 355 -1.25 15.71 -14.59
N LEU A 356 -0.15 15.01 -14.81
CA LEU A 356 -0.05 13.99 -15.84
C LEU A 356 0.04 12.58 -15.23
N THR A 357 -0.74 11.65 -15.77
CA THR A 357 -0.57 10.21 -15.53
C THR A 357 0.63 9.68 -16.31
N ALA A 358 1.16 8.51 -15.93
CA ALA A 358 2.37 7.96 -16.54
C ALA A 358 2.25 7.76 -18.06
N ASP A 359 1.10 7.28 -18.52
CA ASP A 359 0.81 7.04 -19.94
C ASP A 359 0.61 8.32 -20.77
N ILE A 360 0.36 9.46 -20.12
CA ILE A 360 0.30 10.76 -20.78
C ILE A 360 1.70 11.38 -20.79
N GLU A 361 2.46 11.26 -19.69
CA GLU A 361 3.85 11.73 -19.61
C GLU A 361 4.71 11.16 -20.74
N ASP A 362 4.60 9.87 -21.04
CA ASP A 362 5.37 9.22 -22.13
C ASP A 362 5.17 9.83 -23.52
N ARG A 363 4.07 10.56 -23.73
CA ARG A 363 3.76 11.19 -25.02
C ARG A 363 4.40 12.57 -25.18
N HIS A 364 5.02 13.08 -24.12
CA HIS A 364 5.55 14.44 -24.06
C HIS A 364 7.02 14.42 -23.69
N VAL A 365 7.69 15.52 -24.00
CA VAL A 365 9.10 15.72 -23.66
C VAL A 365 9.20 16.63 -22.43
N VAL A 366 9.80 16.12 -21.35
CA VAL A 366 9.81 16.80 -20.04
C VAL A 366 11.22 17.25 -19.67
N ALA A 367 11.40 18.54 -19.44
CA ALA A 367 12.64 19.15 -18.93
C ALA A 367 12.74 19.07 -17.40
N GLN A 368 13.99 19.06 -16.91
CA GLN A 368 14.30 19.02 -15.48
C GLN A 368 13.98 20.35 -14.77
N ALA A 369 13.79 20.30 -13.45
CA ALA A 369 13.44 21.47 -12.64
C ALA A 369 14.55 22.53 -12.53
N ASP A 370 15.80 22.13 -12.68
CA ASP A 370 17.02 22.94 -12.50
C ASP A 370 17.52 23.59 -13.80
N GLU A 371 16.84 23.38 -14.92
CA GLU A 371 17.20 24.02 -16.19
C GLU A 371 17.11 25.56 -16.08
N PRO A 372 18.19 26.31 -16.40
CA PRO A 372 18.23 27.76 -16.19
C PRO A 372 17.24 28.54 -17.07
N LEU A 373 16.44 29.41 -16.43
CA LEU A 373 15.47 30.30 -17.08
C LEU A 373 15.92 31.77 -17.07
N ASP A 374 15.50 32.54 -18.07
CA ASP A 374 15.58 34.00 -18.07
C ASP A 374 14.44 34.63 -17.25
N ALA A 375 14.43 35.97 -17.14
CA ALA A 375 13.40 36.68 -16.38
C ALA A 375 12.00 36.59 -17.00
N ASP A 376 11.91 36.29 -18.30
CA ASP A 376 10.66 36.13 -19.04
C ASP A 376 10.16 34.66 -19.04
N GLY A 377 10.89 33.75 -18.38
CA GLY A 377 10.56 32.33 -18.25
C GLY A 377 11.01 31.47 -19.43
N ARG A 378 11.88 31.95 -20.33
CA ARG A 378 12.45 31.14 -21.43
C ARG A 378 13.72 30.45 -21.00
N PHE A 379 14.01 29.32 -21.64
CA PHE A 379 15.26 28.59 -21.42
C PHE A 379 16.46 29.41 -21.91
N ARG A 380 17.51 29.50 -21.08
CA ARG A 380 18.77 30.16 -21.47
C ARG A 380 19.58 29.32 -22.44
N ASN A 381 19.52 28.00 -22.27
CA ASN A 381 20.23 27.05 -23.12
C ASN A 381 19.37 26.71 -24.34
N ALA A 382 20.01 26.67 -25.52
CA ALA A 382 19.32 26.24 -26.74
C ALA A 382 19.04 24.73 -26.74
N ARG A 383 19.93 23.95 -26.11
CA ARG A 383 19.86 22.49 -26.01
C ARG A 383 19.66 22.08 -24.56
N ILE A 384 18.59 21.33 -24.30
CA ILE A 384 18.10 21.02 -22.97
C ILE A 384 18.10 19.51 -22.77
N THR A 385 18.54 19.07 -21.59
CA THR A 385 18.45 17.67 -21.20
C THR A 385 17.02 17.34 -20.78
N VAL A 386 16.41 16.36 -21.45
CA VAL A 386 15.00 16.01 -21.27
C VAL A 386 14.82 14.52 -21.03
N ARG A 387 13.70 14.17 -20.43
CA ARG A 387 13.22 12.79 -20.25
C ARG A 387 12.19 12.48 -21.34
N ARG A 388 12.38 11.36 -22.03
CA ARG A 388 11.42 10.76 -22.98
C ARG A 388 10.96 9.38 -22.44
N ALA A 389 9.91 8.82 -23.06
CA ALA A 389 9.45 7.46 -22.78
C ALA A 389 10.59 6.43 -22.83
N GLY A 390 10.50 5.37 -22.03
CA GLY A 390 11.50 4.28 -22.04
C GLY A 390 12.79 4.57 -21.26
N ALA A 391 12.78 5.57 -20.37
CA ALA A 391 13.95 6.01 -19.60
C ALA A 391 15.08 6.64 -20.43
N GLU A 392 14.78 7.08 -21.65
CA GLU A 392 15.76 7.76 -22.50
C GLU A 392 15.97 9.20 -22.00
N VAL A 393 17.23 9.53 -21.77
CA VAL A 393 17.68 10.90 -21.48
C VAL A 393 18.36 11.42 -22.73
N GLU A 394 17.74 12.42 -23.34
CA GLU A 394 18.20 13.00 -24.60
C GLU A 394 18.44 14.50 -24.45
N VAL A 395 19.15 15.08 -25.40
CA VAL A 395 19.35 16.52 -25.49
C VAL A 395 18.59 17.02 -26.71
N VAL A 396 17.55 17.83 -26.49
CA VAL A 396 16.66 18.35 -27.54
C VAL A 396 16.74 19.87 -27.61
N ASP A 397 16.21 20.46 -28.67
CA ASP A 397 16.06 21.90 -28.77
C ASP A 397 14.97 22.42 -27.83
N ALA A 398 15.15 23.63 -27.30
CA ALA A 398 14.21 24.26 -26.36
C ALA A 398 12.77 24.39 -26.88
N SER A 399 12.57 24.38 -28.20
CA SER A 399 11.25 24.41 -28.83
C SER A 399 10.50 23.09 -28.79
N GLU A 400 11.18 21.97 -28.54
CA GLU A 400 10.59 20.62 -28.47
C GLU A 400 10.11 20.26 -27.06
N VAL A 401 10.42 21.07 -26.05
CA VAL A 401 10.02 20.83 -24.66
C VAL A 401 8.55 21.19 -24.47
N ASP A 402 7.75 20.22 -24.01
CA ASP A 402 6.32 20.40 -23.74
C ASP A 402 6.05 20.77 -22.28
N TYR A 403 6.82 20.21 -21.35
CA TYR A 403 6.63 20.35 -19.91
C TYR A 403 7.96 20.47 -19.15
N MET A 404 7.90 21.02 -17.94
CA MET A 404 9.02 21.13 -17.02
C MET A 404 8.58 20.69 -15.62
N ASP A 405 9.45 20.02 -14.87
CA ASP A 405 9.20 19.67 -13.47
C ASP A 405 8.85 20.92 -12.62
N VAL A 406 8.01 20.75 -11.59
CA VAL A 406 7.61 21.85 -10.68
C VAL A 406 8.67 22.15 -9.62
N SER A 407 9.46 21.14 -9.25
CA SER A 407 10.44 21.24 -8.15
C SER A 407 11.48 20.13 -8.24
N PRO A 408 12.77 20.38 -7.89
CA PRO A 408 13.80 19.33 -7.89
C PRO A 408 13.48 18.15 -6.96
N ARG A 409 12.80 18.40 -5.83
CA ARG A 409 12.39 17.36 -4.87
C ARG A 409 11.12 16.61 -5.28
N GLN A 410 10.66 16.75 -6.52
CA GLN A 410 9.42 16.11 -7.00
C GLN A 410 9.48 14.58 -6.96
N MET A 411 10.66 13.99 -7.18
CA MET A 411 10.83 12.53 -7.20
C MET A 411 10.84 11.86 -5.81
N VAL A 412 11.22 12.59 -4.74
CA VAL A 412 11.44 12.01 -3.40
C VAL A 412 10.17 12.00 -2.54
N SER A 413 10.17 11.20 -1.47
CA SER A 413 9.12 11.20 -0.44
C SER A 413 9.32 12.33 0.56
N VAL A 414 8.36 12.51 1.47
CA VAL A 414 8.46 13.52 2.55
C VAL A 414 9.66 13.22 3.49
N ALA A 415 9.88 11.96 3.86
CA ALA A 415 10.98 11.58 4.74
C ALA A 415 12.35 11.76 4.06
N THR A 416 12.45 11.31 2.80
CA THR A 416 13.68 11.49 2.02
C THR A 416 13.98 12.97 1.75
N ALA A 417 12.95 13.80 1.54
CA ALA A 417 13.10 15.24 1.33
C ALA A 417 13.59 16.02 2.57
N MET A 418 13.64 15.39 3.76
CA MET A 418 14.20 15.99 4.98
C MET A 418 15.69 15.68 5.18
N ILE A 419 16.33 14.95 4.26
CA ILE A 419 17.78 14.72 4.30
C ILE A 419 18.47 15.90 3.59
N PRO A 420 19.23 16.75 4.32
CA PRO A 420 20.04 17.78 3.67
C PRO A 420 21.19 17.14 2.89
N PHE A 421 21.61 17.76 1.78
CA PHE A 421 22.71 17.27 0.93
C PHE A 421 22.49 15.87 0.34
N LEU A 422 21.23 15.47 0.13
CA LEU A 422 20.84 14.16 -0.39
C LEU A 422 21.55 13.81 -1.71
N GLU A 423 21.79 14.80 -2.57
CA GLU A 423 22.49 14.66 -3.84
C GLU A 423 23.97 14.23 -3.70
N HIS A 424 24.54 14.33 -2.50
CA HIS A 424 25.89 13.89 -2.18
C HIS A 424 25.94 12.51 -1.53
N ASP A 425 24.79 11.92 -1.20
CA ASP A 425 24.67 10.61 -0.55
C ASP A 425 24.38 9.51 -1.58
N ASP A 426 25.02 8.35 -1.41
CA ASP A 426 24.65 7.15 -2.15
C ASP A 426 23.22 6.70 -1.79
N ALA A 427 22.49 6.20 -2.79
CA ALA A 427 21.09 5.81 -2.64
C ALA A 427 20.85 4.79 -1.51
N ASN A 428 21.80 3.87 -1.26
CA ASN A 428 21.64 2.89 -0.19
C ASN A 428 21.70 3.54 1.19
N ARG A 429 22.55 4.56 1.37
CA ARG A 429 22.68 5.30 2.63
C ARG A 429 21.54 6.28 2.83
N ALA A 430 21.09 6.92 1.75
CA ALA A 430 19.89 7.75 1.78
C ALA A 430 18.64 6.94 2.18
N LEU A 431 18.51 5.71 1.66
CA LEU A 431 17.45 4.77 2.01
C LEU A 431 17.47 4.42 3.51
N MET A 432 18.65 4.06 4.04
CA MET A 432 18.85 3.80 5.46
C MET A 432 18.49 5.04 6.30
N GLY A 433 18.97 6.22 5.89
CA GLY A 433 18.70 7.49 6.57
C GLY A 433 17.20 7.81 6.66
N ALA A 434 16.48 7.72 5.53
CA ALA A 434 15.04 7.94 5.49
C ALA A 434 14.28 6.92 6.35
N ASN A 435 14.71 5.65 6.35
CA ASN A 435 14.11 4.60 7.17
C ASN A 435 14.32 4.84 8.67
N MET A 436 15.54 5.21 9.08
CA MET A 436 15.93 5.44 10.47
C MET A 436 15.30 6.70 11.07
N GLN A 437 15.06 7.76 10.29
CA GLN A 437 14.35 8.96 10.77
C GLN A 437 12.98 8.62 11.40
N ARG A 438 12.28 7.60 10.89
CA ARG A 438 10.96 7.15 11.40
C ARG A 438 11.06 6.35 12.69
N GLN A 439 12.27 5.96 13.09
CA GLN A 439 12.54 5.22 14.31
C GLN A 439 13.03 6.12 15.45
N ALA A 440 13.24 7.42 15.16
CA ALA A 440 13.62 8.39 16.18
C ALA A 440 12.57 8.46 17.29
N VAL A 441 13.05 8.54 18.53
CA VAL A 441 12.21 8.55 19.74
C VAL A 441 12.05 10.00 20.24
N PRO A 442 10.85 10.42 20.68
CA PRO A 442 10.64 11.75 21.24
C PRO A 442 11.46 11.98 22.51
N LEU A 443 12.28 13.02 22.48
CA LEU A 443 13.11 13.46 23.61
C LEU A 443 12.29 14.32 24.59
N ILE A 444 12.75 14.45 25.83
CA ILE A 444 12.13 15.35 26.82
C ILE A 444 12.11 16.80 26.33
N ARG A 445 13.18 17.22 25.65
CA ARG A 445 13.29 18.53 24.98
C ARG A 445 13.63 18.29 23.52
N SER A 446 12.74 18.68 22.64
CA SER A 446 13.01 18.68 21.20
C SER A 446 13.88 19.87 20.85
N GLU A 447 14.66 19.77 19.78
CA GLU A 447 15.46 20.87 19.24
C GLU A 447 15.49 20.76 17.72
N ALA A 448 15.16 21.85 17.05
CA ALA A 448 15.14 21.95 15.60
C ALA A 448 16.55 21.78 15.05
N PRO A 449 16.70 21.11 13.89
CA PRO A 449 18.01 20.96 13.27
C PRO A 449 18.52 22.33 12.81
N LEU A 450 19.79 22.63 13.07
CA LEU A 450 20.43 23.85 12.55
C LEU A 450 20.54 23.83 11.02
N VAL A 451 20.67 22.65 10.44
CA VAL A 451 20.73 22.41 9.00
C VAL A 451 19.48 21.61 8.60
N GLY A 452 18.52 22.29 7.98
CA GLY A 452 17.26 21.72 7.50
C GLY A 452 17.06 21.88 6.00
N THR A 453 15.91 21.43 5.52
CA THR A 453 15.52 21.40 4.10
C THR A 453 14.32 22.30 3.78
N GLY A 454 13.65 22.84 4.80
CA GLY A 454 12.39 23.56 4.70
C GLY A 454 11.17 22.64 4.55
N MET A 455 11.35 21.32 4.64
CA MET A 455 10.24 20.35 4.67
C MET A 455 9.70 20.14 6.09
N GLU A 456 10.50 20.46 7.10
CA GLU A 456 10.26 20.19 8.52
C GLU A 456 8.96 20.84 9.02
N LEU A 457 8.75 22.12 8.71
CA LEU A 457 7.52 22.84 9.07
C LEU A 457 6.26 22.16 8.51
N ARG A 458 6.26 21.88 7.20
CA ARG A 458 5.10 21.27 6.53
C ARG A 458 4.86 19.85 6.98
N ALA A 459 5.92 19.06 7.18
CA ALA A 459 5.82 17.70 7.69
C ALA A 459 5.23 17.64 9.11
N ALA A 460 5.64 18.54 10.01
CA ALA A 460 5.11 18.62 11.38
C ALA A 460 3.63 19.00 11.41
N VAL A 461 3.25 20.04 10.67
CA VAL A 461 1.86 20.51 10.57
C VAL A 461 0.96 19.44 9.95
N ASP A 462 1.38 18.86 8.82
CA ASP A 462 0.57 17.89 8.07
C ASP A 462 0.54 16.49 8.75
N ALA A 463 1.46 16.20 9.68
CA ALA A 463 1.41 14.98 10.50
C ALA A 463 0.20 14.96 11.44
N GLY A 464 -0.21 16.13 11.95
CA GLY A 464 -1.38 16.34 12.80
C GLY A 464 -1.16 16.11 14.30
N ASP A 465 0.10 16.11 14.76
CA ASP A 465 0.45 15.99 16.18
C ASP A 465 0.71 17.35 16.87
N VAL A 466 0.85 18.43 16.09
CA VAL A 466 0.86 19.82 16.57
C VAL A 466 -0.55 20.40 16.65
N VAL A 467 -0.76 21.43 17.46
CA VAL A 467 -2.04 22.15 17.54
C VAL A 467 -1.99 23.37 16.65
N VAL A 468 -2.88 23.44 15.66
CA VAL A 468 -2.95 24.53 14.68
C VAL A 468 -4.18 25.40 14.96
N ASN A 469 -4.01 26.70 14.87
CA ASN A 469 -5.07 27.68 15.00
C ASN A 469 -6.01 27.65 13.78
N GLU A 470 -7.31 27.74 14.00
CA GLU A 470 -8.29 27.67 12.90
C GLU A 470 -8.71 29.05 12.39
N LYS A 471 -8.77 30.06 13.26
CA LYS A 471 -9.23 31.40 12.93
C LYS A 471 -8.28 32.44 13.50
N SER A 472 -7.99 33.49 12.73
CA SER A 472 -7.19 34.61 13.22
C SER A 472 -7.84 35.29 14.42
N GLY A 473 -7.02 35.68 15.39
CA GLY A 473 -7.49 36.19 16.66
C GLY A 473 -6.35 36.49 17.63
N VAL A 474 -6.70 36.69 18.90
CA VAL A 474 -5.75 36.91 20.00
C VAL A 474 -5.87 35.79 21.02
N VAL A 475 -4.72 35.36 21.57
CA VAL A 475 -4.69 34.40 22.67
C VAL A 475 -5.25 35.07 23.92
N GLU A 476 -6.39 34.57 24.41
CA GLU A 476 -7.05 35.06 25.62
C GLU A 476 -6.46 34.44 26.88
N GLU A 477 -6.15 33.14 26.86
CA GLU A 477 -5.64 32.41 28.02
C GLU A 477 -4.73 31.26 27.56
N VAL A 478 -3.60 31.08 28.26
CA VAL A 478 -2.63 30.00 28.03
C VAL A 478 -2.41 29.22 29.32
N SER A 479 -2.53 27.90 29.23
CA SER A 479 -2.21 26.94 30.28
C SER A 479 -1.47 25.75 29.68
N ALA A 480 -0.76 24.99 30.52
CA ALA A 480 -0.13 23.75 30.09
C ALA A 480 -1.12 22.72 29.53
N ASP A 481 -2.41 22.83 29.88
CA ASP A 481 -3.48 21.89 29.52
C ASP A 481 -4.37 22.40 28.37
N TYR A 482 -4.46 23.70 28.15
CA TYR A 482 -5.28 24.27 27.09
C TYR A 482 -4.83 25.69 26.69
N VAL A 483 -5.18 26.08 25.46
CA VAL A 483 -5.00 27.43 24.92
C VAL A 483 -6.35 27.93 24.42
N THR A 484 -6.79 29.10 24.88
CA THR A 484 -8.04 29.73 24.43
C THR A 484 -7.72 30.91 23.52
N VAL A 485 -8.27 30.89 22.31
CA VAL A 485 -8.15 31.97 21.32
C VAL A 485 -9.50 32.67 21.19
N MET A 486 -9.48 33.99 21.32
CA MET A 486 -10.57 34.88 20.95
C MET A 486 -10.40 35.27 19.48
N ALA A 487 -11.25 34.72 18.62
CA ALA A 487 -11.26 35.06 17.20
C ALA A 487 -11.78 36.48 16.98
N ASP A 488 -11.39 37.09 15.85
CA ASP A 488 -11.81 38.45 15.49
C ASP A 488 -13.33 38.61 15.31
N ASP A 489 -14.03 37.51 15.04
CA ASP A 489 -15.50 37.47 14.93
C ASP A 489 -16.21 37.41 16.30
N GLY A 490 -15.44 37.47 17.40
CA GLY A 490 -15.94 37.41 18.77
C GLY A 490 -16.22 35.98 19.27
N THR A 491 -15.95 34.94 18.46
CA THR A 491 -16.05 33.56 18.91
C THR A 491 -14.83 33.14 19.72
N ARG A 492 -15.05 32.34 20.77
CA ARG A 492 -13.98 31.80 21.60
C ARG A 492 -13.78 30.33 21.30
N LYS A 493 -12.53 29.89 21.17
CA LYS A 493 -12.20 28.47 20.97
C LYS A 493 -11.05 28.04 21.89
N SER A 494 -11.29 27.00 22.67
CA SER A 494 -10.28 26.38 23.54
C SER A 494 -9.76 25.10 22.92
N TYR A 495 -8.44 25.02 22.79
CA TYR A 495 -7.69 23.88 22.28
C TYR A 495 -7.11 23.11 23.47
N ARG A 496 -7.51 21.86 23.67
CA ARG A 496 -6.99 21.00 24.76
C ARG A 496 -5.71 20.30 24.32
N MET A 497 -4.70 20.34 25.19
CA MET A 497 -3.41 19.71 24.98
C MET A 497 -3.46 18.23 25.39
N ARG A 498 -2.78 17.38 24.62
CA ARG A 498 -2.50 15.99 25.01
C ARG A 498 -1.26 15.97 25.90
N LYS A 499 -1.38 15.48 27.13
CA LYS A 499 -0.28 15.48 28.11
C LYS A 499 0.03 14.05 28.53
N PHE A 500 1.30 13.66 28.39
CA PHE A 500 1.79 12.33 28.79
C PHE A 500 0.93 11.16 28.29
N ASN A 501 0.45 11.25 27.05
CA ASN A 501 -0.33 10.18 26.45
C ASN A 501 0.60 9.09 25.90
N ARG A 502 0.24 7.83 26.14
CA ARG A 502 0.94 6.67 25.58
C ARG A 502 0.69 6.55 24.07
N SER A 503 1.76 6.39 23.28
CA SER A 503 1.67 6.01 21.86
C SER A 503 1.58 4.49 21.68
N ASN A 504 1.29 4.03 20.45
CA ASN A 504 1.26 2.60 20.13
C ASN A 504 2.58 1.87 20.45
N GLN A 505 3.72 2.55 20.34
CA GLN A 505 5.05 2.00 20.61
C GLN A 505 5.55 2.31 22.03
N GLY A 506 4.68 2.84 22.90
CA GLY A 506 5.03 3.17 24.29
C GLY A 506 5.86 4.44 24.45
N THR A 507 5.99 5.25 23.39
CA THR A 507 6.59 6.59 23.48
C THR A 507 5.60 7.59 24.08
N CYS A 508 6.11 8.72 24.56
CA CYS A 508 5.31 9.79 25.15
C CYS A 508 4.85 10.79 24.09
N SER A 509 3.54 10.90 23.88
CA SER A 509 2.90 11.99 23.15
C SER A 509 2.56 13.11 24.12
N ASN A 510 3.30 14.22 24.05
CA ASN A 510 3.12 15.36 24.94
C ASN A 510 3.18 16.67 24.16
N GLN A 511 2.09 17.45 24.25
CA GLN A 511 1.97 18.76 23.63
C GLN A 511 2.34 19.89 24.60
N ARG A 512 2.94 20.96 24.07
CA ARG A 512 3.36 22.15 24.83
C ARG A 512 2.96 23.42 24.07
N PRO A 513 2.18 24.32 24.69
CA PRO A 513 1.92 25.64 24.12
C PRO A 513 3.23 26.38 23.83
N ILE A 514 3.28 27.10 22.71
CA ILE A 514 4.40 27.95 22.31
C ILE A 514 4.01 29.44 22.22
N VAL A 515 2.73 29.74 22.39
CA VAL A 515 2.19 31.10 22.35
C VAL A 515 1.99 31.66 23.76
N ASP A 516 2.07 32.98 23.86
CA ASP A 516 1.85 33.72 25.10
C ASP A 516 0.46 34.39 25.14
N GLU A 517 -0.03 34.70 26.35
CA GLU A 517 -1.27 35.46 26.54
C GLU A 517 -1.16 36.85 25.89
N GLY A 518 -2.22 37.26 25.18
CA GLY A 518 -2.25 38.52 24.42
C GLY A 518 -1.53 38.47 23.07
N GLN A 519 -0.90 37.36 22.69
CA GLN A 519 -0.29 37.21 21.38
C GLN A 519 -1.33 37.13 20.26
N ARG A 520 -1.10 37.87 19.18
CA ARG A 520 -1.88 37.77 17.93
C ARG A 520 -1.49 36.49 17.18
N VAL A 521 -2.47 35.71 16.77
CA VAL A 521 -2.28 34.47 16.02
C VAL A 521 -3.12 34.45 14.75
N GLU A 522 -2.55 33.93 13.66
CA GLU A 522 -3.22 33.82 12.37
C GLU A 522 -3.83 32.43 12.16
N ALA A 523 -4.80 32.32 11.24
CA ALA A 523 -5.33 31.03 10.82
C ALA A 523 -4.23 30.17 10.18
N GLY A 524 -4.09 28.92 10.62
CA GLY A 524 -3.04 28.01 10.17
C GLY A 524 -1.72 28.10 10.95
N GLN A 525 -1.59 29.03 11.91
CA GLN A 525 -0.41 29.13 12.76
C GLN A 525 -0.39 28.04 13.85
N VAL A 526 0.78 27.52 14.18
CA VAL A 526 0.95 26.54 15.28
C VAL A 526 0.82 27.25 16.63
N LEU A 527 -0.05 26.72 17.49
CA LEU A 527 -0.29 27.19 18.87
C LEU A 527 0.48 26.37 19.90
N ALA A 528 0.68 25.08 19.62
CA ALA A 528 1.39 24.16 20.51
C ALA A 528 2.15 23.11 19.72
N ASP A 529 3.39 22.87 20.13
CA ASP A 529 4.22 21.80 19.64
C ASP A 529 3.76 20.45 20.19
N GLY A 530 4.00 19.40 19.42
CA GLY A 530 3.80 18.01 19.78
C GLY A 530 5.12 17.28 20.13
N PRO A 531 5.12 15.94 20.10
CA PRO A 531 6.35 15.16 20.23
C PRO A 531 7.25 15.37 19.00
N CYS A 532 8.57 15.44 19.20
CA CYS A 532 9.55 15.68 18.14
C CYS A 532 9.28 16.93 17.28
N THR A 533 8.82 18.03 17.89
CA THR A 533 8.66 19.31 17.21
C THR A 533 9.15 20.47 18.07
N GLU A 534 9.70 21.49 17.43
CA GLU A 534 10.06 22.77 18.05
C GLU A 534 9.64 23.93 17.13
N ASN A 535 8.86 24.88 17.67
CA ASN A 535 8.30 26.03 16.95
C ASN A 535 7.57 25.66 15.65
N GLY A 536 6.84 24.54 15.68
CA GLY A 536 6.10 24.01 14.54
C GLY A 536 6.94 23.24 13.51
N GLU A 537 8.26 23.09 13.70
CA GLU A 537 9.14 22.32 12.81
C GLU A 537 9.46 20.93 13.37
N MET A 538 9.73 19.97 12.49
CA MET A 538 10.17 18.63 12.88
C MET A 538 11.55 18.64 13.55
N ALA A 539 11.62 18.09 14.75
CA ALA A 539 12.78 18.04 15.62
C ALA A 539 12.99 16.60 16.13
N LEU A 540 13.52 15.74 15.26
CA LEU A 540 13.68 14.30 15.53
C LEU A 540 14.85 13.96 16.48
N GLY A 541 15.75 14.91 16.75
CA GLY A 541 16.99 14.67 17.48
C GLY A 541 17.58 15.93 18.11
N LYS A 542 18.91 16.02 18.15
CA LYS A 542 19.69 17.09 18.78
C LYS A 542 20.87 17.52 17.92
N ASN A 543 21.26 18.79 18.01
CA ASN A 543 22.49 19.27 17.43
C ASN A 543 23.67 18.94 18.36
N LEU A 544 24.64 18.17 17.87
CA LEU A 544 25.79 17.72 18.64
C LEU A 544 27.10 18.21 18.01
N LEU A 545 28.05 18.63 18.84
CA LEU A 545 29.42 18.90 18.39
C LEU A 545 30.12 17.56 18.13
N VAL A 546 30.40 17.28 16.85
CA VAL A 546 31.04 16.04 16.40
C VAL A 546 32.47 16.31 15.92
N ALA A 547 33.39 15.39 16.24
CA ALA A 547 34.75 15.37 15.71
C ALA A 547 34.97 14.09 14.90
N ILE A 548 35.53 14.21 13.70
CA ILE A 548 35.79 13.07 12.81
C ILE A 548 37.24 12.63 12.98
N MET A 549 37.49 11.76 13.95
CA MET A 549 38.81 11.17 14.21
C MET A 549 38.66 9.78 14.85
N PRO A 550 39.57 8.82 14.58
CA PRO A 550 39.67 7.63 15.40
C PRO A 550 40.12 8.03 16.82
N TRP A 551 39.48 7.45 17.84
CA TRP A 551 39.78 7.78 19.23
C TRP A 551 39.97 6.49 20.03
N GLU A 552 41.24 6.12 20.23
CA GLU A 552 41.68 4.96 21.04
C GLU A 552 41.00 3.63 20.66
N GLY A 553 40.50 3.52 19.43
CA GLY A 553 39.75 2.34 18.96
C GLY A 553 38.35 2.17 19.56
N HIS A 554 37.88 3.10 20.39
CA HIS A 554 36.53 3.03 20.96
C HIS A 554 35.42 3.28 19.93
N ASN A 555 35.72 4.02 18.87
CA ASN A 555 34.87 4.22 17.70
C ASN A 555 35.30 3.33 16.51
N TYR A 556 35.77 2.11 16.80
CA TYR A 556 36.09 1.13 15.76
C TYR A 556 34.81 0.69 15.01
N GLU A 557 34.93 0.54 13.68
CA GLU A 557 33.79 0.33 12.76
C GLU A 557 32.75 1.46 12.88
N ASP A 558 31.51 1.14 13.26
CA ASP A 558 30.40 2.09 13.37
C ASP A 558 30.08 2.47 14.83
N ALA A 559 30.98 2.18 15.77
CA ALA A 559 30.80 2.53 17.18
C ALA A 559 30.88 4.04 17.40
N ILE A 560 30.01 4.57 18.28
CA ILE A 560 29.93 6.00 18.61
C ILE A 560 30.34 6.19 20.07
N ILE A 561 31.26 7.13 20.30
CA ILE A 561 31.64 7.59 21.63
C ILE A 561 30.83 8.83 21.95
N LEU A 562 30.23 8.87 23.14
CA LEU A 562 29.43 10.01 23.60
C LEU A 562 30.14 10.70 24.77
N SER A 563 30.00 12.01 24.84
CA SER A 563 30.40 12.79 26.01
C SER A 563 29.44 12.52 27.16
N GLN A 564 29.98 12.35 28.38
CA GLN A 564 29.18 12.20 29.59
C GLN A 564 28.23 13.39 29.82
N ARG A 565 28.57 14.58 29.30
CA ARG A 565 27.72 15.78 29.33
C ARG A 565 26.29 15.51 28.81
N LEU A 566 26.14 14.65 27.80
CA LEU A 566 24.83 14.34 27.22
C LEU A 566 23.91 13.59 28.19
N VAL A 567 24.49 12.86 29.15
CA VAL A 567 23.78 12.16 30.21
C VAL A 567 23.45 13.13 31.35
N GLU A 568 24.40 13.97 31.74
CA GLU A 568 24.24 14.93 32.85
C GLU A 568 23.18 16.00 32.56
N GLU A 569 23.03 16.40 31.30
CA GLU A 569 22.07 17.42 30.87
C GLU A 569 20.77 16.83 30.28
N ASP A 570 20.57 15.51 30.36
CA ASP A 570 19.40 14.82 29.80
C ASP A 570 19.15 15.10 28.30
N VAL A 571 20.22 15.29 27.51
CA VAL A 571 20.13 15.72 26.11
C VAL A 571 19.41 14.69 25.25
N LEU A 572 19.69 13.41 25.48
CA LEU A 572 19.12 12.27 24.74
C LEU A 572 18.17 11.42 25.60
N THR A 573 17.57 12.02 26.63
CA THR A 573 16.63 11.32 27.53
C THR A 573 15.22 11.34 26.94
N SER A 574 14.51 10.21 27.03
CA SER A 574 13.14 10.02 26.53
C SER A 574 12.22 9.43 27.61
N ILE A 575 10.91 9.65 27.46
CA ILE A 575 9.88 9.13 28.38
C ILE A 575 9.15 7.97 27.72
N HIS A 576 9.07 6.85 28.42
CA HIS A 576 8.34 5.65 28.00
C HIS A 576 7.17 5.37 28.94
N ILE A 577 6.03 4.98 28.37
CA ILE A 577 4.79 4.72 29.10
C ILE A 577 4.31 3.31 28.74
N GLU A 578 4.24 2.45 29.76
CA GLU A 578 3.72 1.10 29.66
C GLU A 578 2.35 1.00 30.35
N GLU A 579 1.43 0.30 29.71
CA GLU A 579 0.08 0.06 30.21
C GLU A 579 -0.02 -1.40 30.66
N HIS A 580 -0.33 -1.59 31.95
CA HIS A 580 -0.52 -2.90 32.54
C HIS A 580 -2.00 -3.09 32.85
N GLU A 581 -2.58 -4.20 32.39
CA GLU A 581 -3.98 -4.53 32.59
C GLU A 581 -4.10 -5.83 33.40
N ILE A 582 -5.07 -5.85 34.32
CA ILE A 582 -5.44 -7.04 35.08
C ILE A 582 -6.97 -7.09 35.17
N ASP A 583 -7.54 -8.25 34.85
CA ASP A 583 -8.97 -8.50 34.92
C ASP A 583 -9.28 -9.36 36.15
N ALA A 584 -10.38 -9.06 36.83
CA ALA A 584 -11.01 -9.99 37.77
C ALA A 584 -12.15 -10.72 37.05
N ARG A 585 -12.11 -12.06 37.04
CA ARG A 585 -13.09 -12.89 36.33
C ARG A 585 -13.85 -13.81 37.27
N ASP A 586 -15.06 -14.15 36.86
CA ASP A 586 -15.82 -15.21 37.50
C ASP A 586 -15.23 -16.57 37.12
N THR A 587 -14.74 -17.29 38.13
CA THR A 587 -14.30 -18.67 37.97
C THR A 587 -15.39 -19.63 38.43
N LYS A 588 -15.22 -20.92 38.11
CA LYS A 588 -16.15 -21.96 38.59
C LYS A 588 -16.18 -22.11 40.11
N LEU A 589 -15.14 -21.67 40.81
CA LEU A 589 -14.99 -21.81 42.27
C LEU A 589 -15.35 -20.53 43.03
N GLY A 590 -15.65 -19.44 42.32
CA GLY A 590 -15.91 -18.12 42.89
C GLY A 590 -15.38 -17.00 42.00
N ALA A 591 -15.80 -15.77 42.28
CA ALA A 591 -15.27 -14.59 41.61
C ALA A 591 -13.84 -14.32 42.08
N GLU A 592 -12.95 -13.96 41.16
CA GLU A 592 -11.68 -13.34 41.51
C GLU A 592 -11.94 -11.96 42.11
N GLU A 593 -11.17 -11.60 43.15
CA GLU A 593 -11.31 -10.32 43.84
C GLU A 593 -9.97 -9.57 43.79
N ILE A 594 -10.00 -8.32 43.33
CA ILE A 594 -8.85 -7.40 43.45
C ILE A 594 -8.89 -6.81 44.86
N THR A 595 -8.17 -7.45 45.77
CA THR A 595 -8.11 -7.05 47.18
C THR A 595 -6.68 -6.80 47.64
N ARG A 596 -6.53 -5.96 48.67
CA ARG A 596 -5.27 -5.74 49.37
C ARG A 596 -4.89 -6.94 50.25
N ASP A 597 -5.85 -7.79 50.60
CA ASP A 597 -5.63 -8.98 51.42
C ASP A 597 -5.02 -10.11 50.57
N ILE A 598 -3.69 -10.06 50.41
CA ILE A 598 -2.95 -11.06 49.64
C ILE A 598 -2.38 -12.12 50.59
N PRO A 599 -2.85 -13.39 50.51
CA PRO A 599 -2.37 -14.46 51.37
C PRO A 599 -0.85 -14.60 51.27
N THR A 600 -0.17 -14.65 52.42
CA THR A 600 1.30 -14.80 52.56
C THR A 600 2.17 -13.63 52.10
N SER A 601 1.59 -12.46 51.77
CA SER A 601 2.38 -11.25 51.51
C SER A 601 2.94 -10.63 52.81
N PRO A 602 4.22 -10.21 52.84
CA PRO A 602 4.88 -9.74 54.06
C PRO A 602 4.60 -8.25 54.30
N THR A 603 3.37 -7.89 54.67
CA THR A 603 3.10 -6.55 55.23
C THR A 603 2.26 -6.60 56.50
N ARG A 604 2.99 -6.41 57.61
CA ARG A 604 2.62 -5.86 58.94
C ARG A 604 1.18 -6.08 59.41
N SER A 605 1.05 -7.09 60.28
CA SER A 605 0.06 -7.12 61.34
C SER A 605 0.10 -5.82 62.18
N SER A 606 -1.02 -5.09 62.24
CA SER A 606 -1.36 -4.26 63.40
C SER A 606 -2.72 -4.74 63.92
N PRO A 607 -2.80 -5.23 65.17
CA PRO A 607 -4.04 -5.69 65.77
C PRO A 607 -4.77 -4.50 66.38
N THR A 608 -6.02 -4.23 65.99
CA THR A 608 -7.05 -3.63 66.87
C THR A 608 -8.40 -3.50 66.15
N SER A 609 -9.37 -4.33 66.54
CA SER A 609 -10.72 -3.88 66.92
C SER A 609 -11.44 -5.00 67.70
N THR A 610 -11.38 -4.87 69.03
CA THR A 610 -12.47 -5.01 70.02
C THR A 610 -13.45 -6.21 69.99
N SER A 611 -13.36 -7.00 71.07
CA SER A 611 -14.45 -7.59 71.88
C SER A 611 -15.62 -8.34 71.22
N ALA A 612 -15.64 -9.68 71.37
CA ALA A 612 -16.61 -10.39 72.22
C ALA A 612 -16.40 -11.92 72.13
N ALA A 613 -15.76 -12.53 73.13
CA ALA A 613 -16.06 -13.90 73.60
C ALA A 613 -15.17 -14.28 74.80
N SER A 614 -15.83 -14.40 75.95
CA SER A 614 -15.61 -15.30 77.09
C SER A 614 -14.20 -15.82 77.45
N CYS A 615 -13.84 -15.52 78.71
CA CYS A 615 -12.81 -16.13 79.54
C CYS A 615 -12.64 -17.66 79.42
N GLY A 616 -11.39 -18.11 79.51
CA GLY A 616 -11.00 -19.50 79.72
C GLY A 616 -9.50 -19.68 79.99
N SER A 617 -9.09 -19.43 81.24
CA SER A 617 -7.98 -20.03 82.00
C SER A 617 -6.61 -20.41 81.35
N ALA A 618 -5.57 -19.69 81.79
CA ALA A 618 -4.30 -20.20 82.38
C ALA A 618 -3.16 -20.74 81.44
N PRO A 619 -1.88 -20.83 81.90
CA PRO A 619 -0.82 -19.91 81.41
C PRO A 619 0.57 -20.57 81.10
N ARG A 620 1.54 -19.70 80.75
CA ARG A 620 3.03 -19.89 80.72
C ARG A 620 3.57 -20.66 79.49
N SER A 621 4.71 -20.33 78.87
CA SER A 621 5.96 -19.75 79.38
C SER A 621 6.79 -19.07 78.27
N ALA A 622 7.70 -18.19 78.72
CA ALA A 622 8.87 -17.61 78.05
C ALA A 622 9.67 -18.60 77.16
N THR A 623 10.48 -18.20 76.17
CA THR A 623 11.62 -17.28 76.25
C THR A 623 12.09 -16.85 74.85
N ALA A 624 12.61 -15.63 74.77
CA ALA A 624 13.38 -15.13 73.63
C ALA A 624 14.79 -15.74 73.61
N THR A 625 15.34 -16.05 72.44
CA THR A 625 16.78 -15.90 72.18
C THR A 625 17.06 -15.71 70.69
N SER A 626 17.84 -14.66 70.42
CA SER A 626 18.53 -14.30 69.18
C SER A 626 19.27 -15.45 68.49
N TRP A 627 19.45 -15.38 67.17
CA TRP A 627 20.78 -15.45 66.54
C TRP A 627 20.76 -15.10 65.04
N SER A 628 21.80 -14.37 64.65
CA SER A 628 22.17 -13.95 63.31
C SER A 628 22.88 -15.06 62.51
N GLY A 629 22.69 -15.08 61.18
CA GLY A 629 23.80 -15.34 60.26
C GLY A 629 23.64 -16.46 59.22
N ARG A 630 23.63 -16.01 57.95
CA ARG A 630 24.12 -16.63 56.69
C ARG A 630 23.31 -17.72 55.98
N SER A 631 23.00 -17.44 54.72
CA SER A 631 23.30 -18.31 53.55
C SER A 631 23.06 -17.57 52.22
N PRO A 632 23.96 -17.65 51.22
CA PRO A 632 23.65 -17.35 49.82
C PRO A 632 23.38 -18.65 49.05
N ARG A 633 22.40 -18.66 48.14
CA ARG A 633 22.21 -19.76 47.16
C ARG A 633 22.24 -19.26 45.72
N ARG A 634 23.15 -19.89 44.97
CA ARG A 634 23.36 -19.81 43.52
C ARG A 634 22.16 -20.34 42.74
N VAL A 635 21.93 -19.68 41.61
CA VAL A 635 21.07 -20.11 40.50
C VAL A 635 21.86 -21.07 39.59
N LYS A 636 21.20 -22.13 39.10
CA LYS A 636 21.61 -22.90 37.91
C LYS A 636 20.41 -23.08 36.96
N PRO A 637 20.61 -23.02 35.64
CA PRO A 637 19.53 -23.08 34.64
C PRO A 637 19.26 -24.49 34.11
N ASN A 638 18.08 -24.63 33.50
CA ASN A 638 17.46 -25.83 32.92
C ASN A 638 18.12 -26.37 31.64
N SER A 639 18.02 -27.68 31.45
CA SER A 639 18.26 -28.42 30.19
C SER A 639 16.94 -28.88 29.54
N PRO A 640 16.90 -29.14 28.21
CA PRO A 640 15.69 -29.56 27.50
C PRO A 640 15.57 -31.09 27.34
N ARG A 641 14.31 -31.56 27.23
CA ARG A 641 13.90 -32.95 27.05
C ARG A 641 14.19 -33.49 25.63
N LYS A 642 14.66 -34.74 25.54
CA LYS A 642 14.54 -35.63 24.36
C LYS A 642 13.77 -36.90 24.78
N ASN A 643 12.82 -37.33 23.95
CA ASN A 643 12.29 -38.69 23.95
C ASN A 643 12.95 -39.49 22.80
N ALA A 644 13.22 -40.76 23.06
CA ALA A 644 13.87 -41.72 22.16
C ALA A 644 12.85 -42.64 21.47
N CYS A 645 13.22 -43.17 20.29
CA CYS A 645 13.03 -44.58 19.96
C CYS A 645 13.84 -44.99 18.71
N CYS A 646 14.23 -46.28 18.70
CA CYS A 646 15.34 -46.92 17.98
C CYS A 646 15.09 -47.33 16.51
N GLY A 647 16.18 -47.59 15.78
CA GLY A 647 16.21 -48.68 14.77
C GLY A 647 17.17 -48.54 13.58
N ARG A 648 18.35 -49.21 13.66
CA ARG A 648 19.20 -49.83 12.58
C ARG A 648 19.62 -48.96 11.37
N SER A 649 20.77 -49.08 10.71
CA SER A 649 22.04 -49.83 10.82
C SER A 649 22.93 -49.39 9.63
N SER A 650 24.25 -49.55 9.77
CA SER A 650 25.28 -49.62 8.71
C SER A 650 25.85 -48.32 8.09
N GLY A 651 27.19 -48.26 7.97
CA GLY A 651 27.87 -47.32 7.05
C GLY A 651 29.18 -46.63 7.47
N ARG A 652 30.21 -47.40 7.85
CA ARG A 652 31.68 -47.11 7.90
C ARG A 652 32.26 -45.75 7.39
N ARG A 653 33.06 -45.12 8.30
CA ARG A 653 34.47 -44.60 8.19
C ARG A 653 34.82 -43.40 7.24
N PRO A 654 35.96 -42.68 7.47
CA PRO A 654 36.32 -41.90 8.66
C PRO A 654 36.92 -40.50 8.33
N ALA A 655 37.20 -39.75 9.39
CA ALA A 655 37.86 -38.45 9.43
C ALA A 655 39.23 -38.36 8.73
N ARG A 656 39.57 -37.15 8.26
CA ARG A 656 40.94 -36.61 8.27
C ARG A 656 40.95 -35.21 8.89
N SER A 657 41.89 -35.07 9.79
CA SER A 657 42.27 -33.93 10.62
C SER A 657 43.30 -33.04 9.95
N ALA A 658 43.44 -31.83 10.53
CA ALA A 658 44.65 -31.00 10.64
C ALA A 658 44.97 -29.97 9.52
N THR A 659 44.54 -28.72 9.75
CA THR A 659 45.36 -27.48 10.03
C THR A 659 46.58 -27.10 9.14
N PRO A 660 47.15 -25.89 9.25
CA PRO A 660 46.59 -24.55 8.98
C PRO A 660 47.55 -23.66 8.14
N ARG A 661 47.06 -22.53 7.62
CA ARG A 661 47.77 -21.24 7.56
C ARG A 661 46.77 -20.12 7.33
#